data_AF-A0ABD0YVQ9-F1
#
_entry.id   AF-A0ABD0YVQ9-F1
#
_cell.length_a   1.000
_cell.length_b   1.000
_cell.length_c   1.000
_cell.angle_alpha   90.00
_cell.angle_beta   90.00
_cell.angle_gamma   90.00
#
_symmetry.space_group_name_H-M   'P 1'
#
loop_
_entity.id
_entity.type
_entity.pdbx_description
1 polymer ?
#
loop_
_entity_poly.entity_id
_entity_poly.type
_entity_poly.pdbx_seq_one_letter_code
_entity_poly.pdbx_strand_id
1 'polypeptide(L)'
;MILKQVTPSWAEAKKQLGEVNFLNQLRDFDKDHISDRTLRKVHTYTSLDDFDPEKVGVVSTAAKSLAMVVAPKKAKLDEAMQSLKEKQASLAEAKGKLAQLQKLLEKLQKDYDDKLNEKEELRKRAEMLQLKLDRASDLIDGLAGERVRWGETIRNLDGVFDLLPGDCLLATAFVSYMGPFVSSYREELMLMWKTSVSEMELPCSLELKLGNFLATPTLIREWNILGLPSDAFSTENGIITNQATRWPLIIDPQAQAWKWIRNMEGPKGLKTVDFGVPDYMRIIEIAMQRGEPILLQNVSEVLDPSVIPILNKALVKKGNETYIKVGDKLVDYNEKFKFFITTKMSNPHFPPEILTKTTLVNFAIKEEGLQAQLLGIVVRKEKPKLEELKDNLVLNIAAGRRTLMELEDELLRLLNESEGSLLDNMELITTLKSSKETSVAVNEQLESSLITEVEIDHAREGYVPCAVRASILFFVLYDLSFIDPMYQFSLDSYIDIFENSIKKSKRSDNLSERITSLNDYHTYAVYRNTCRGLFERHKLLFSFYVGIKILDAQGKIRHSDYQFLLKGGVVLDKKEQPQNPCIDWLPPESWDNITEMDKLSGFHGVVKTFEQFPKEWGEWYFKDAPESCMLIGEWQDICSEFQRMLFIRSLRPDRLSFCITSFVTNNIGSHFTEPPVLDIKAVFEDSSYKTPLIFVLSPGVDPTSALIQLAENSGMSSRFQSLSLGQGQAPFATRMIEQGSTQGNWVFLANCHLSLSWMPGLDKIIENLQSSGNVHKDFR
;
A
#
# COMPACT_ATOMS: atom_id res chain seq x y z
N MET A 1 68.51 -99.66 90.04
CA MET A 1 68.19 -99.62 91.49
C MET A 1 68.73 -98.36 92.17
N ILE A 2 70.00 -97.97 91.97
CA ILE A 2 70.55 -96.71 92.53
C ILE A 2 69.75 -95.48 92.06
N LEU A 3 69.38 -95.41 90.78
CA LEU A 3 68.55 -94.34 90.21
C LEU A 3 67.11 -94.27 90.77
N LYS A 4 66.62 -95.34 91.40
CA LYS A 4 65.30 -95.41 92.06
C LYS A 4 65.37 -95.27 93.59
N GLN A 5 66.56 -95.05 94.16
CA GLN A 5 66.80 -94.89 95.61
C GLN A 5 66.39 -96.09 96.50
N VAL A 6 66.43 -97.33 95.99
CA VAL A 6 66.14 -98.56 96.78
C VAL A 6 67.42 -99.32 97.11
N THR A 7 67.48 -99.99 98.26
CA THR A 7 68.65 -100.78 98.72
C THR A 7 68.98 -101.93 97.75
N PRO A 8 70.23 -102.02 97.25
CA PRO A 8 70.59 -102.99 96.22
C PRO A 8 70.77 -104.40 96.82
N SER A 9 69.73 -105.24 96.74
CA SER A 9 69.81 -106.67 97.04
C SER A 9 69.34 -107.50 95.83
N TRP A 10 69.83 -108.74 95.70
CA TRP A 10 69.42 -109.61 94.59
C TRP A 10 67.92 -109.97 94.62
N ALA A 11 67.34 -110.09 95.81
CA ALA A 11 65.91 -110.32 95.98
C ALA A 11 65.08 -109.15 95.43
N GLU A 12 65.50 -107.90 95.70
CA GLU A 12 64.80 -106.71 95.23
C GLU A 12 64.99 -106.48 93.72
N ALA A 13 66.17 -106.82 93.18
CA ALA A 13 66.46 -106.77 91.74
C ALA A 13 65.48 -107.63 90.94
N LYS A 14 65.25 -108.87 91.42
CA LYS A 14 64.39 -109.85 90.76
C LYS A 14 62.91 -109.43 90.78
N LYS A 15 62.47 -108.78 91.86
CA LYS A 15 61.13 -108.19 91.97
C LYS A 15 60.92 -107.05 90.98
N GLN A 16 61.89 -106.13 90.90
CA GLN A 16 61.82 -104.97 89.99
C GLN A 16 61.92 -105.36 88.51
N LEU A 17 62.74 -106.37 88.16
CA LEU A 17 62.83 -106.88 86.79
C LEU A 17 61.60 -107.68 86.36
N GLY A 18 60.80 -108.18 87.31
CA GLY A 18 59.53 -108.87 87.05
C GLY A 18 58.31 -107.95 86.92
N GLU A 19 58.45 -106.64 87.16
CA GLU A 19 57.34 -105.69 87.00
C GLU A 19 56.98 -105.53 85.52
N VAL A 20 55.70 -105.75 85.18
CA VAL A 20 55.18 -105.69 83.80
C VAL A 20 55.49 -104.36 83.10
N ASN A 21 55.66 -103.27 83.85
CA ASN A 21 55.87 -101.91 83.34
C ASN A 21 57.34 -101.42 83.40
N PHE A 22 58.30 -102.33 83.65
CA PHE A 22 59.71 -101.98 83.81
C PHE A 22 60.32 -101.31 82.56
N LEU A 23 59.99 -101.78 81.35
CA LEU A 23 60.55 -101.24 80.10
C LEU A 23 60.11 -99.79 79.82
N ASN A 24 58.85 -99.44 80.10
CA ASN A 24 58.35 -98.07 79.90
C ASN A 24 59.02 -97.08 80.84
N GLN A 25 59.26 -97.50 82.10
CA GLN A 25 59.99 -96.68 83.07
C GLN A 25 61.46 -96.44 82.70
N LEU A 26 62.04 -97.29 81.85
CA LEU A 26 63.41 -97.14 81.35
C LEU A 26 63.49 -96.18 80.16
N ARG A 27 62.50 -96.20 79.26
CA ARG A 27 62.46 -95.33 78.08
C ARG A 27 62.17 -93.87 78.44
N ASP A 28 61.23 -93.67 79.35
CA ASP A 28 60.70 -92.35 79.69
C ASP A 28 61.38 -91.76 80.94
N PHE A 29 62.56 -92.29 81.31
CA PHE A 29 63.34 -91.79 82.44
C PHE A 29 63.90 -90.40 82.15
N ASP A 30 63.58 -89.43 83.01
CA ASP A 30 64.08 -88.06 82.89
C ASP A 30 65.60 -88.02 83.14
N LYS A 31 66.33 -87.91 82.04
CA LYS A 31 67.80 -87.91 81.99
C LYS A 31 68.41 -86.52 82.25
N ASP A 32 67.61 -85.46 82.15
CA ASP A 32 68.12 -84.09 82.21
C ASP A 32 68.06 -83.52 83.64
N HIS A 33 67.36 -84.19 84.58
CA HIS A 33 67.18 -83.74 85.97
C HIS A 33 67.52 -84.79 87.05
N ILE A 34 68.71 -85.41 86.99
CA ILE A 34 69.18 -86.36 88.02
C ILE A 34 69.93 -85.61 89.14
N SER A 35 69.55 -85.82 90.42
CA SER A 35 70.21 -85.16 91.56
C SER A 35 71.68 -85.55 91.73
N ASP A 36 72.55 -84.59 92.03
CA ASP A 36 74.01 -84.79 92.20
C ASP A 36 74.39 -85.89 93.19
N ARG A 37 73.61 -86.08 94.27
CA ARG A 37 73.87 -87.13 95.27
C ARG A 37 73.78 -88.53 94.66
N THR A 38 72.89 -88.71 93.69
CA THR A 38 72.68 -89.97 92.95
C THR A 38 73.74 -90.13 91.86
N LEU A 39 74.10 -89.06 91.14
CA LEU A 39 75.20 -89.06 90.17
C LEU A 39 76.54 -89.44 90.82
N ARG A 40 76.85 -88.93 92.01
CA ARG A 40 78.08 -89.30 92.74
C ARG A 40 78.12 -90.79 93.12
N LYS A 41 76.99 -91.37 93.55
CA LYS A 41 76.88 -92.81 93.84
C LYS A 41 77.01 -93.66 92.58
N VAL A 42 76.44 -93.23 91.46
CA VAL A 42 76.58 -93.91 90.16
C VAL A 42 78.01 -93.81 89.65
N HIS A 43 78.66 -92.65 89.83
CA HIS A 43 80.03 -92.42 89.43
C HIS A 43 80.99 -93.43 90.04
N THR A 44 80.81 -93.78 91.33
CA THR A 44 81.63 -94.80 92.03
C THR A 44 81.62 -96.16 91.35
N TYR A 45 80.54 -96.52 90.64
CA TYR A 45 80.45 -97.78 89.90
C TYR A 45 80.86 -97.64 88.43
N THR A 46 80.62 -96.49 87.79
CA THR A 46 81.01 -96.25 86.39
C THR A 46 82.50 -95.92 86.21
N SER A 47 83.22 -95.63 87.29
CA SER A 47 84.67 -95.41 87.30
C SER A 47 85.49 -96.66 87.63
N LEU A 48 84.85 -97.83 87.79
CA LEU A 48 85.54 -99.10 88.00
C LEU A 48 86.16 -99.57 86.67
N ASP A 49 87.39 -100.09 86.72
CA ASP A 49 88.18 -100.48 85.53
C ASP A 49 87.61 -101.70 84.77
N ASP A 50 86.64 -102.38 85.40
CA ASP A 50 85.84 -103.48 84.83
C ASP A 50 84.59 -102.98 84.07
N PHE A 51 84.25 -101.68 84.15
CA PHE A 51 83.07 -101.06 83.54
C PHE A 51 83.39 -100.40 82.18
N ASP A 52 84.17 -101.10 81.35
CA ASP A 52 84.55 -100.74 79.98
C ASP A 52 83.66 -101.48 78.96
N PRO A 53 83.02 -100.79 77.99
CA PRO A 53 82.14 -101.40 76.99
C PRO A 53 82.73 -102.61 76.23
N GLU A 54 84.05 -102.66 76.06
CA GLU A 54 84.74 -103.77 75.40
C GLU A 54 84.82 -105.02 76.29
N LYS A 55 85.10 -104.88 77.60
CA LYS A 55 85.19 -106.00 78.56
C LYS A 55 83.80 -106.54 78.93
N VAL A 56 82.82 -105.65 79.15
CA VAL A 56 81.44 -106.04 79.52
C VAL A 56 80.73 -106.76 78.37
N GLY A 57 81.11 -106.46 77.12
CA GLY A 57 80.57 -107.09 75.91
C GLY A 57 80.88 -108.59 75.76
N VAL A 58 81.88 -109.13 76.47
CA VAL A 58 82.22 -110.57 76.44
C VAL A 58 81.22 -111.41 77.22
N VAL A 59 80.59 -110.84 78.26
CA VAL A 59 79.65 -111.53 79.15
C VAL A 59 78.19 -111.29 78.77
N SER A 60 77.87 -110.14 78.15
CA SER A 60 76.52 -109.87 77.62
C SER A 60 76.52 -108.79 76.52
N THR A 61 76.04 -109.15 75.32
CA THR A 61 75.87 -108.22 74.19
C THR A 61 74.85 -107.12 74.45
N ALA A 62 73.84 -107.36 75.29
CA ALA A 62 72.81 -106.38 75.63
C ALA A 62 73.34 -105.23 76.51
N ALA A 63 74.43 -105.46 77.26
CA ALA A 63 75.03 -104.44 78.11
C ALA A 63 75.92 -103.44 77.33
N LYS A 64 76.45 -103.84 76.15
CA LYS A 64 77.35 -103.01 75.31
C LYS A 64 76.65 -101.79 74.69
N SER A 65 75.38 -101.90 74.33
CA SER A 65 74.64 -100.86 73.60
C SER A 65 74.21 -99.65 74.45
N LEU A 66 74.33 -99.73 75.79
CA LEU A 66 73.86 -98.69 76.71
C LEU A 66 74.92 -97.60 77.05
N ALA A 67 76.10 -97.58 76.40
CA ALA A 67 77.28 -96.83 76.88
C ALA A 67 77.95 -95.80 75.90
N MET A 68 77.27 -95.17 74.91
CA MET A 68 77.90 -94.21 73.95
C MET A 68 77.27 -92.79 73.90
N VAL A 69 78.06 -91.71 73.65
CA VAL A 69 77.66 -90.26 73.67
C VAL A 69 78.17 -89.45 72.43
N VAL A 70 77.43 -88.43 71.93
CA VAL A 70 77.71 -87.62 70.70
C VAL A 70 77.45 -86.10 70.89
N ALA A 71 78.45 -85.21 70.72
CA ALA A 71 78.37 -83.74 70.94
C ALA A 71 78.77 -82.76 69.79
N PRO A 72 79.63 -83.06 68.78
CA PRO A 72 80.19 -81.98 67.92
C PRO A 72 79.35 -81.42 66.76
N LYS A 73 78.15 -81.94 66.43
CA LYS A 73 77.43 -81.58 65.18
C LYS A 73 76.50 -80.35 65.26
N LYS A 74 76.22 -79.79 66.45
CA LYS A 74 75.24 -78.69 66.60
C LYS A 74 75.77 -77.28 66.27
N ALA A 75 77.08 -77.05 66.30
CA ALA A 75 77.62 -75.69 66.17
C ALA A 75 77.68 -75.12 64.72
N LYS A 76 77.75 -75.97 63.68
CA LYS A 76 77.90 -75.51 62.28
C LYS A 76 76.59 -75.04 61.61
N LEU A 77 75.43 -75.28 62.22
CA LEU A 77 74.13 -74.94 61.62
C LEU A 77 73.73 -73.47 61.89
N ASP A 78 74.10 -72.92 63.06
CA ASP A 78 73.64 -71.60 63.51
C ASP A 78 74.28 -70.44 62.74
N GLU A 79 75.55 -70.57 62.35
CA GLU A 79 76.30 -69.50 61.68
C GLU A 79 75.75 -69.17 60.27
N ALA A 80 75.30 -70.19 59.52
CA ALA A 80 74.75 -70.01 58.18
C ALA A 80 73.35 -69.36 58.17
N MET A 81 72.54 -69.56 59.21
CA MET A 81 71.21 -68.95 59.30
C MET A 81 71.25 -67.45 59.57
N GLN A 82 72.30 -66.97 60.24
CA GLN A 82 72.42 -65.57 60.63
C GLN A 82 72.69 -64.65 59.43
N SER A 83 73.56 -65.08 58.50
CA SER A 83 73.90 -64.34 57.28
C SER A 83 72.73 -64.21 56.28
N LEU A 84 71.89 -65.25 56.16
CA LEU A 84 70.70 -65.22 55.28
C LEU A 84 69.69 -64.16 55.73
N LYS A 85 69.53 -63.99 57.05
CA LYS A 85 68.55 -63.10 57.66
C LYS A 85 68.85 -61.62 57.38
N GLU A 86 70.12 -61.22 57.40
CA GLU A 86 70.54 -59.83 57.14
C GLU A 86 70.31 -59.42 55.68
N LYS A 87 70.65 -60.27 54.71
CA LYS A 87 70.45 -59.97 53.28
C LYS A 87 68.97 -59.92 52.90
N GLN A 88 68.13 -60.77 53.50
CA GLN A 88 66.68 -60.70 53.32
C GLN A 88 66.07 -59.43 53.92
N ALA A 89 66.56 -58.96 55.08
CA ALA A 89 66.11 -57.72 55.69
C ALA A 89 66.41 -56.48 54.82
N SER A 90 67.62 -56.39 54.25
CA SER A 90 67.99 -55.26 53.36
C SER A 90 67.18 -55.23 52.06
N LEU A 91 66.90 -56.40 51.47
CA LEU A 91 66.08 -56.51 50.27
C LEU A 91 64.61 -56.15 50.54
N ALA A 92 64.09 -56.47 51.73
CA ALA A 92 62.76 -56.05 52.16
C ALA A 92 62.67 -54.53 52.35
N GLU A 93 63.70 -53.90 52.92
CA GLU A 93 63.75 -52.43 53.10
C GLU A 93 63.79 -51.68 51.76
N ALA A 94 64.64 -52.13 50.81
CA ALA A 94 64.74 -51.54 49.48
C ALA A 94 63.43 -51.69 48.68
N LYS A 95 62.79 -52.87 48.74
CA LYS A 95 61.46 -53.09 48.13
C LYS A 95 60.39 -52.22 48.79
N GLY A 96 60.46 -52.00 50.10
CA GLY A 96 59.57 -51.09 50.83
C GLY A 96 59.70 -49.64 50.37
N LYS A 97 60.93 -49.13 50.21
CA LYS A 97 61.18 -47.76 49.71
C LYS A 97 60.74 -47.59 48.26
N LEU A 98 60.95 -48.58 47.41
CA LEU A 98 60.52 -48.55 46.01
C LEU A 98 58.98 -48.54 45.90
N ALA A 99 58.29 -49.34 46.73
CA ALA A 99 56.83 -49.32 46.81
C ALA A 99 56.28 -47.98 47.34
N GLN A 100 56.97 -47.33 48.29
CA GLN A 100 56.61 -45.98 48.76
C GLN A 100 56.79 -44.92 47.68
N LEU A 101 57.90 -44.95 46.94
CA LEU A 101 58.15 -44.03 45.84
C LEU A 101 57.17 -44.25 44.68
N GLN A 102 56.86 -45.50 44.33
CA GLN A 102 55.83 -45.80 43.33
C GLN A 102 54.46 -45.26 43.74
N LYS A 103 54.05 -45.46 45.00
CA LYS A 103 52.80 -44.85 45.52
C LYS A 103 52.83 -43.33 45.48
N LEU A 104 53.96 -42.71 45.80
CA LEU A 104 54.10 -41.26 45.76
C LEU A 104 54.02 -40.73 44.32
N LEU A 105 54.66 -41.43 43.38
CA LEU A 105 54.70 -41.09 41.96
C LEU A 105 53.32 -41.28 41.32
N GLU A 106 52.61 -42.38 41.63
CA GLU A 106 51.21 -42.58 41.25
C GLU A 106 50.30 -41.46 41.80
N LYS A 107 50.51 -41.06 43.05
CA LYS A 107 49.75 -39.96 43.65
C LYS A 107 50.04 -38.62 42.97
N LEU A 108 51.32 -38.29 42.74
CA LEU A 108 51.73 -37.07 42.04
C LEU A 108 51.26 -37.03 40.59
N GLN A 109 51.29 -38.17 39.90
CA GLN A 109 50.77 -38.31 38.53
C GLN A 109 49.27 -38.03 38.51
N LYS A 110 48.53 -38.63 39.45
CA LYS A 110 47.09 -38.39 39.60
C LYS A 110 46.78 -36.92 39.95
N ASP A 111 47.48 -36.34 40.91
CA ASP A 111 47.30 -34.94 41.31
C ASP A 111 47.64 -33.99 40.13
N TYR A 112 48.65 -34.31 39.32
CA TYR A 112 49.01 -33.56 38.12
C TYR A 112 47.92 -33.64 37.05
N ASP A 113 47.44 -34.84 36.74
CA ASP A 113 46.37 -35.07 35.76
C ASP A 113 45.05 -34.39 36.20
N ASP A 114 44.71 -34.48 37.49
CA ASP A 114 43.55 -33.81 38.08
C ASP A 114 43.67 -32.27 37.96
N LYS A 115 44.85 -31.70 38.26
CA LYS A 115 45.09 -30.25 38.14
C LYS A 115 45.13 -29.77 36.68
N LEU A 116 45.60 -30.59 35.77
CA LEU A 116 45.65 -30.28 34.34
C LEU A 116 44.25 -30.31 33.73
N ASN A 117 43.42 -31.28 34.13
CA ASN A 117 42.00 -31.31 33.79
C ASN A 117 41.25 -30.09 34.37
N GLU A 118 41.49 -29.74 35.64
CA GLU A 118 40.89 -28.57 36.28
C GLU A 118 41.29 -27.27 35.55
N LYS A 119 42.56 -27.12 35.18
CA LYS A 119 43.05 -25.98 34.38
C LYS A 119 42.36 -25.91 33.01
N GLU A 120 42.27 -27.02 32.29
CA GLU A 120 41.66 -27.05 30.96
C GLU A 120 40.16 -26.78 31.03
N GLU A 121 39.48 -27.28 32.07
CA GLU A 121 38.08 -27.01 32.33
C GLU A 121 37.83 -25.54 32.66
N LEU A 122 38.67 -24.94 33.52
CA LEU A 122 38.61 -23.50 33.82
C LEU A 122 38.89 -22.65 32.59
N ARG A 123 39.84 -23.03 31.72
CA ARG A 123 40.11 -22.31 30.48
C ARG A 123 38.90 -22.34 29.55
N LYS A 124 38.30 -23.51 29.34
CA LYS A 124 37.07 -23.67 28.54
C LYS A 124 35.91 -22.87 29.12
N ARG A 125 35.76 -22.84 30.46
CA ARG A 125 34.74 -22.02 31.13
C ARG A 125 34.99 -20.52 30.92
N ALA A 126 36.24 -20.06 31.01
CA ALA A 126 36.59 -18.65 30.79
C ALA A 126 36.33 -18.24 29.33
N GLU A 127 36.74 -19.05 28.36
CA GLU A 127 36.47 -18.82 26.92
C GLU A 127 34.95 -18.77 26.65
N MET A 128 34.17 -19.69 27.24
CA MET A 128 32.71 -19.68 27.11
C MET A 128 32.08 -18.42 27.76
N LEU A 129 32.58 -18.00 28.93
CA LEU A 129 32.10 -16.80 29.62
C LEU A 129 32.39 -15.53 28.83
N GLN A 130 33.57 -15.43 28.23
CA GLN A 130 33.94 -14.31 27.37
C GLN A 130 33.01 -14.23 26.16
N LEU A 131 32.78 -15.36 25.47
CA LEU A 131 31.84 -15.41 24.35
C LEU A 131 30.43 -15.00 24.76
N LYS A 132 29.96 -15.42 25.94
CA LYS A 132 28.65 -15.02 26.48
C LYS A 132 28.58 -13.53 26.80
N LEU A 133 29.67 -12.94 27.31
CA LEU A 133 29.78 -11.51 27.57
C LEU A 133 29.72 -10.68 26.29
N ASP A 134 30.47 -11.08 25.27
CA ASP A 134 30.49 -10.39 23.97
C ASP A 134 29.09 -10.45 23.32
N ARG A 135 28.46 -11.63 23.34
CA ARG A 135 27.07 -11.81 22.88
C ARG A 135 26.06 -10.99 23.67
N ALA A 136 26.23 -10.87 24.99
CA ALA A 136 25.36 -10.07 25.83
C ALA A 136 25.50 -8.57 25.52
N SER A 137 26.73 -8.09 25.30
CA SER A 137 26.97 -6.72 24.88
C SER A 137 26.28 -6.42 23.55
N ASP A 138 26.49 -7.28 22.54
CA ASP A 138 25.88 -7.14 21.22
C ASP A 138 24.35 -7.14 21.28
N LEU A 139 23.76 -8.02 22.10
CA LEU A 139 22.31 -8.11 22.29
C LEU A 139 21.76 -6.83 22.94
N ILE A 140 22.44 -6.33 23.99
CA ILE A 140 22.04 -5.10 24.68
C ILE A 140 22.16 -3.90 23.75
N ASP A 141 23.26 -3.76 23.00
CA ASP A 141 23.50 -2.63 22.11
C ASP A 141 22.56 -2.63 20.89
N GLY A 142 22.16 -3.83 20.43
CA GLY A 142 21.16 -3.99 19.38
C GLY A 142 19.75 -3.63 19.87
N LEU A 143 19.35 -4.11 21.06
CA LEU A 143 18.02 -3.87 21.62
C LEU A 143 17.87 -2.51 22.32
N ALA A 144 18.95 -1.84 22.71
CA ALA A 144 18.89 -0.56 23.43
C ALA A 144 18.24 0.54 22.58
N GLY A 145 18.64 0.66 21.31
CA GLY A 145 18.01 1.59 20.37
C GLY A 145 16.54 1.24 20.14
N GLU A 146 16.25 -0.05 20.00
CA GLU A 146 14.91 -0.56 19.75
C GLU A 146 13.96 -0.34 20.94
N ARG A 147 14.46 -0.49 22.16
CA ARG A 147 13.72 -0.15 23.38
C ARG A 147 13.31 1.32 23.42
N VAL A 148 14.19 2.23 23.01
CA VAL A 148 13.87 3.67 22.94
C VAL A 148 12.82 3.91 21.86
N ARG A 149 13.03 3.36 20.66
CA ARG A 149 12.10 3.44 19.52
C ARG A 149 10.72 2.93 19.89
N TRP A 150 10.59 1.71 20.41
CA TRP A 150 9.33 1.17 20.88
C TRP A 150 8.72 1.98 22.00
N GLY A 151 9.52 2.50 22.94
CA GLY A 151 9.04 3.38 23.99
C GLY A 151 8.50 4.71 23.47
N GLU A 152 9.02 5.23 22.35
CA GLU A 152 8.47 6.39 21.63
C GLU A 152 7.23 6.03 20.82
N THR A 153 7.25 4.91 20.10
CA THR A 153 6.10 4.37 19.35
C THR A 153 4.92 4.14 20.28
N ILE A 154 5.11 3.50 21.44
CA ILE A 154 4.07 3.28 22.44
C ILE A 154 3.52 4.62 22.93
N ARG A 155 4.37 5.58 23.31
CA ARG A 155 3.92 6.93 23.72
C ARG A 155 3.10 7.63 22.64
N ASN A 156 3.52 7.51 21.38
CA ASN A 156 2.81 8.08 20.25
C ASN A 156 1.47 7.37 20.02
N LEU A 157 1.45 6.04 20.06
CA LEU A 157 0.24 5.24 19.90
C LEU A 157 -0.75 5.46 21.05
N ASP A 158 -0.29 5.57 22.30
CA ASP A 158 -1.12 5.92 23.45
C ASP A 158 -1.75 7.30 23.27
N GLY A 159 -0.95 8.29 22.83
CA GLY A 159 -1.46 9.62 22.50
C GLY A 159 -2.51 9.59 21.37
N VAL A 160 -2.28 8.80 20.32
CA VAL A 160 -3.26 8.62 19.22
C VAL A 160 -4.50 7.85 19.68
N PHE A 161 -4.34 6.87 20.57
CA PHE A 161 -5.43 6.06 21.10
C PHE A 161 -6.42 6.92 21.88
N ASP A 162 -5.94 7.88 22.66
CA ASP A 162 -6.78 8.84 23.38
C ASP A 162 -7.59 9.74 22.43
N LEU A 163 -7.06 10.06 21.24
CA LEU A 163 -7.71 10.90 20.21
C LEU A 163 -8.65 10.11 19.28
N LEU A 164 -8.57 8.77 19.30
CA LEU A 164 -9.28 7.89 18.39
C LEU A 164 -10.80 8.05 18.42
N PRO A 165 -11.48 8.28 19.58
CA PRO A 165 -12.93 8.43 19.59
C PRO A 165 -13.42 9.59 18.71
N GLY A 166 -12.79 10.76 18.79
CA GLY A 166 -13.14 11.92 17.96
C GLY A 166 -12.77 11.71 16.49
N ASP A 167 -11.60 11.13 16.23
CA ASP A 167 -11.15 10.87 14.86
C ASP A 167 -12.03 9.84 14.14
N CYS A 168 -12.42 8.76 14.83
CA CYS A 168 -13.37 7.77 14.33
C CYS A 168 -14.76 8.35 14.10
N LEU A 169 -15.24 9.25 14.96
CA LEU A 169 -16.53 9.92 14.78
C LEU A 169 -16.53 10.76 13.50
N LEU A 170 -15.50 11.59 13.31
CA LEU A 170 -15.31 12.41 12.11
C LEU A 170 -15.17 11.54 10.85
N ALA A 171 -14.37 10.49 10.90
CA ALA A 171 -14.18 9.57 9.78
C ALA A 171 -15.45 8.81 9.42
N THR A 172 -16.23 8.36 10.41
CA THR A 172 -17.50 7.68 10.18
C THR A 172 -18.55 8.63 9.60
N ALA A 173 -18.62 9.86 10.12
CA ALA A 173 -19.50 10.90 9.57
C ALA A 173 -19.14 11.22 8.12
N PHE A 174 -17.84 11.31 7.83
CA PHE A 174 -17.34 11.53 6.48
C PHE A 174 -17.79 10.42 5.52
N VAL A 175 -17.48 9.16 5.82
CA VAL A 175 -17.84 8.02 4.96
C VAL A 175 -19.36 7.87 4.80
N SER A 176 -20.13 8.25 5.81
CA SER A 176 -21.59 8.08 5.81
C SER A 176 -22.34 9.17 5.04
N TYR A 177 -21.87 10.42 5.09
CA TYR A 177 -22.63 11.59 4.65
C TYR A 177 -21.96 12.42 3.56
N MET A 178 -20.62 12.37 3.40
CA MET A 178 -19.91 13.28 2.49
C MET A 178 -19.95 12.87 1.02
N GLY A 179 -20.31 11.61 0.74
CA GLY A 179 -20.34 11.05 -0.61
C GLY A 179 -21.01 11.93 -1.68
N PRO A 180 -22.21 12.50 -1.47
CA PRO A 180 -22.90 13.31 -2.47
C PRO A 180 -22.24 14.68 -2.74
N PHE A 181 -21.48 15.19 -1.78
CA PHE A 181 -21.04 16.57 -1.76
C PHE A 181 -19.70 16.78 -2.45
N VAL A 182 -19.45 18.02 -2.87
CA VAL A 182 -18.23 18.50 -3.53
C VAL A 182 -17.18 18.93 -2.50
N SER A 183 -15.90 18.97 -2.87
CA SER A 183 -14.78 19.25 -1.95
C SER A 183 -14.98 20.48 -1.06
N SER A 184 -15.35 21.64 -1.63
CA SER A 184 -15.55 22.88 -0.87
C SER A 184 -16.58 22.75 0.25
N TYR A 185 -17.69 22.06 -0.04
CA TYR A 185 -18.74 21.82 0.96
C TYR A 185 -18.33 20.74 1.96
N ARG A 186 -17.54 19.74 1.55
CA ARG A 186 -16.96 18.75 2.48
C ARG A 186 -16.02 19.43 3.47
N GLU A 187 -15.17 20.33 3.02
CA GLU A 187 -14.25 21.10 3.86
C GLU A 187 -15.00 21.97 4.86
N GLU A 188 -16.02 22.71 4.41
CA GLU A 188 -16.88 23.54 5.28
C GLU A 188 -17.58 22.69 6.35
N LEU A 189 -18.23 21.59 5.95
CA LEU A 189 -18.89 20.68 6.88
C LEU A 189 -17.91 20.02 7.84
N MET A 190 -16.74 19.60 7.37
CA MET A 190 -15.70 19.01 8.23
C MET A 190 -15.19 20.02 9.25
N LEU A 191 -15.03 21.29 8.88
CA LEU A 191 -14.65 22.35 9.81
C LEU A 191 -15.74 22.57 10.87
N MET A 192 -17.01 22.61 10.48
CA MET A 192 -18.14 22.70 11.42
C MET A 192 -18.20 21.50 12.37
N TRP A 193 -17.97 20.28 11.87
CA TRP A 193 -17.95 19.08 12.71
C TRP A 193 -16.75 19.06 13.66
N LYS A 194 -15.55 19.43 13.20
CA LYS A 194 -14.36 19.57 14.06
C LYS A 194 -14.60 20.59 15.17
N THR A 195 -15.24 21.71 14.86
CA THR A 195 -15.60 22.75 15.85
C THR A 195 -16.57 22.17 16.89
N SER A 196 -17.64 21.51 16.45
CA SER A 196 -18.61 20.86 17.34
C SER A 196 -17.98 19.78 18.23
N VAL A 197 -17.07 18.96 17.69
CA VAL A 197 -16.35 17.92 18.45
C VAL A 197 -15.46 18.57 19.53
N SER A 198 -14.80 19.67 19.18
CA SER A 198 -13.97 20.44 20.13
C SER A 198 -14.81 21.09 21.23
N GLU A 199 -15.97 21.65 20.89
CA GLU A 199 -16.92 22.23 21.87
C GLU A 199 -17.50 21.18 22.84
N MET A 200 -17.65 19.93 22.39
CA MET A 200 -18.06 18.81 23.23
C MET A 200 -16.92 18.21 24.05
N GLU A 201 -15.72 18.81 24.02
CA GLU A 201 -14.52 18.35 24.71
C GLU A 201 -14.13 16.89 24.36
N LEU A 202 -14.49 16.44 23.16
CA LEU A 202 -14.07 15.14 22.65
C LEU A 202 -12.64 15.21 22.14
N PRO A 203 -11.72 14.35 22.62
CA PRO A 203 -10.36 14.32 22.11
C PRO A 203 -10.34 13.97 20.61
N CYS A 204 -9.69 14.81 19.81
CA CYS A 204 -9.51 14.60 18.37
C CYS A 204 -8.21 15.23 17.88
N SER A 205 -7.68 14.70 16.78
CA SER A 205 -6.49 15.24 16.14
C SER A 205 -6.75 16.61 15.50
N LEU A 206 -5.89 17.59 15.77
CA LEU A 206 -5.98 18.95 15.18
C LEU A 206 -5.94 18.89 13.64
N GLU A 207 -5.04 18.08 13.09
CA GLU A 207 -4.85 17.89 11.65
C GLU A 207 -5.18 16.45 11.21
N LEU A 208 -6.43 16.02 11.42
CA LEU A 208 -6.90 14.75 10.88
C LEU A 208 -6.94 14.78 9.33
N LYS A 209 -5.99 14.08 8.69
CA LYS A 209 -6.01 13.79 7.25
C LYS A 209 -6.73 12.47 6.99
N LEU A 210 -8.03 12.55 6.70
CA LEU A 210 -8.90 11.38 6.49
C LEU A 210 -8.38 10.38 5.45
N GLY A 211 -7.73 10.88 4.38
CA GLY A 211 -7.12 10.05 3.36
C GLY A 211 -6.13 9.03 3.92
N ASN A 212 -5.24 9.48 4.79
CA ASN A 212 -4.21 8.65 5.42
C ASN A 212 -4.76 7.81 6.58
N PHE A 213 -5.84 8.27 7.22
CA PHE A 213 -6.49 7.56 8.32
C PHE A 213 -7.30 6.35 7.83
N LEU A 214 -7.98 6.46 6.70
CA LEU A 214 -8.88 5.43 6.17
C LEU A 214 -8.26 4.57 5.05
N ALA A 215 -7.17 5.01 4.45
CA ALA A 215 -6.48 4.28 3.40
C ALA A 215 -4.96 4.45 3.49
N THR A 216 -4.23 3.39 3.11
CA THR A 216 -2.77 3.45 3.03
C THR A 216 -2.32 4.10 1.72
N PRO A 217 -1.17 4.81 1.69
CA PRO A 217 -0.65 5.40 0.46
C PRO A 217 -0.46 4.40 -0.68
N THR A 218 -0.08 3.16 -0.35
CA THR A 218 0.07 2.06 -1.33
C THR A 218 -1.26 1.71 -1.98
N LEU A 219 -2.35 1.62 -1.21
CA LEU A 219 -3.68 1.32 -1.74
C LEU A 219 -4.19 2.46 -2.64
N ILE A 220 -3.98 3.72 -2.23
CA ILE A 220 -4.33 4.90 -3.05
C ILE A 220 -3.54 4.87 -4.37
N ARG A 221 -2.25 4.51 -4.31
CA ARG A 221 -1.41 4.38 -5.51
C ARG A 221 -1.89 3.26 -6.43
N GLU A 222 -2.31 2.11 -5.90
CA GLU A 222 -2.92 1.04 -6.69
C GLU A 222 -4.19 1.55 -7.40
N TRP A 223 -5.06 2.30 -6.71
CA TRP A 223 -6.23 2.91 -7.35
C TRP A 223 -5.84 3.87 -8.47
N ASN A 224 -4.79 4.67 -8.28
CA ASN A 224 -4.31 5.60 -9.31
C ASN A 224 -3.81 4.86 -10.56
N ILE A 225 -3.09 3.75 -10.38
CA ILE A 225 -2.64 2.89 -11.49
C ILE A 225 -3.84 2.30 -12.24
N LEU A 226 -4.91 1.95 -11.50
CA LEU A 226 -6.16 1.41 -12.05
C LEU A 226 -7.07 2.48 -12.67
N GLY A 227 -6.66 3.74 -12.66
CA GLY A 227 -7.34 4.84 -13.37
C GLY A 227 -8.16 5.77 -12.49
N LEU A 228 -8.08 5.67 -11.16
CA LEU A 228 -8.60 6.72 -10.28
C LEU A 228 -7.70 7.96 -10.41
N PRO A 229 -8.25 9.17 -10.54
CA PRO A 229 -7.42 10.38 -10.50
C PRO A 229 -6.75 10.55 -9.12
N SER A 230 -5.54 11.10 -9.13
CA SER A 230 -4.72 11.26 -7.92
C SER A 230 -5.07 12.49 -7.07
N ASP A 231 -6.17 13.18 -7.37
CA ASP A 231 -6.62 14.33 -6.58
C ASP A 231 -7.31 13.89 -5.28
N ALA A 232 -7.42 14.84 -4.34
CA ALA A 232 -8.00 14.56 -3.02
C ALA A 232 -9.47 14.12 -3.11
N PHE A 233 -10.27 14.76 -3.95
CA PHE A 233 -11.69 14.46 -4.10
C PHE A 233 -11.92 13.04 -4.64
N SER A 234 -11.17 12.65 -5.66
CA SER A 234 -11.20 11.30 -6.22
C SER A 234 -10.71 10.25 -5.22
N THR A 235 -9.66 10.56 -4.45
CA THR A 235 -9.16 9.68 -3.39
C THR A 235 -10.21 9.47 -2.30
N GLU A 236 -10.85 10.54 -1.83
CA GLU A 236 -11.95 10.49 -0.86
C GLU A 236 -13.14 9.67 -1.40
N ASN A 237 -13.51 9.87 -2.67
CA ASN A 237 -14.55 9.09 -3.32
C ASN A 237 -14.18 7.61 -3.40
N GLY A 238 -12.90 7.30 -3.65
CA GLY A 238 -12.37 5.93 -3.64
C GLY A 238 -12.46 5.29 -2.25
N ILE A 239 -12.19 6.08 -1.19
CA ILE A 239 -12.36 5.66 0.21
C ILE A 239 -13.83 5.37 0.51
N ILE A 240 -14.73 6.30 0.20
CA ILE A 240 -16.17 6.13 0.46
C ILE A 240 -16.70 4.91 -0.30
N THR A 241 -16.30 4.73 -1.56
CA THR A 241 -16.73 3.61 -2.40
C THR A 241 -16.29 2.25 -1.85
N ASN A 242 -15.10 2.17 -1.22
CA ASN A 242 -14.55 0.90 -0.71
C ASN A 242 -14.84 0.64 0.78
N GLN A 243 -14.93 1.68 1.61
CA GLN A 243 -15.09 1.58 3.06
C GLN A 243 -16.53 1.72 3.54
N ALA A 244 -17.44 2.25 2.72
CA ALA A 244 -18.83 2.41 3.13
C ALA A 244 -19.54 1.07 3.34
N THR A 245 -20.41 1.02 4.36
CA THR A 245 -21.16 -0.19 4.73
C THR A 245 -22.30 -0.49 3.76
N ARG A 246 -22.93 0.53 3.17
CA ARG A 246 -23.98 0.41 2.16
C ARG A 246 -23.38 0.42 0.76
N TRP A 247 -24.03 -0.26 -0.19
CA TRP A 247 -23.55 -0.34 -1.56
C TRP A 247 -23.48 1.05 -2.22
N PRO A 248 -22.38 1.38 -2.93
CA PRO A 248 -22.21 2.69 -3.53
C PRO A 248 -23.11 2.86 -4.76
N LEU A 249 -23.88 3.94 -4.76
CA LEU A 249 -24.55 4.48 -5.94
C LEU A 249 -23.76 5.69 -6.41
N ILE A 250 -23.15 5.57 -7.58
CA ILE A 250 -22.14 6.49 -8.07
C ILE A 250 -22.73 7.36 -9.20
N ILE A 251 -22.72 8.67 -8.99
CA ILE A 251 -23.03 9.67 -10.02
C ILE A 251 -21.74 9.93 -10.79
N ASP A 252 -21.63 9.42 -12.01
CA ASP A 252 -20.39 9.44 -12.82
C ASP A 252 -20.69 9.80 -14.29
N PRO A 253 -20.93 11.08 -14.60
CA PRO A 253 -21.27 11.53 -15.94
C PRO A 253 -20.14 11.33 -16.96
N GLN A 254 -18.89 11.37 -16.48
CA GLN A 254 -17.68 11.24 -17.30
C GLN A 254 -17.12 9.80 -17.32
N ALA A 255 -17.83 8.83 -16.73
CA ALA A 255 -17.45 7.42 -16.69
C ALA A 255 -16.06 7.13 -16.07
N GLN A 256 -15.57 7.98 -15.17
CA GLN A 256 -14.28 7.77 -14.49
C GLN A 256 -14.34 6.62 -13.48
N ALA A 257 -15.32 6.65 -12.57
CA ALA A 257 -15.53 5.60 -11.59
C ALA A 257 -15.84 4.27 -12.28
N TRP A 258 -16.64 4.31 -13.35
CA TRP A 258 -16.95 3.14 -14.14
C TRP A 258 -15.69 2.44 -14.67
N LYS A 259 -14.73 3.20 -15.25
CA LYS A 259 -13.45 2.63 -15.73
C LYS A 259 -12.62 2.08 -14.59
N TRP A 260 -12.49 2.86 -13.53
CA TRP A 260 -11.70 2.48 -12.35
C TRP A 260 -12.22 1.18 -11.73
N ILE A 261 -13.54 1.04 -11.52
CA ILE A 261 -14.16 -0.18 -10.98
C ILE A 261 -13.94 -1.38 -11.90
N ARG A 262 -14.06 -1.19 -13.23
CA ARG A 262 -13.79 -2.26 -14.20
C ARG A 262 -12.34 -2.73 -14.15
N ASN A 263 -11.38 -1.82 -14.00
CA ASN A 263 -9.97 -2.17 -13.88
C ASN A 263 -9.67 -2.84 -12.53
N MET A 264 -10.26 -2.33 -11.44
CA MET A 264 -10.03 -2.81 -10.07
C MET A 264 -10.64 -4.19 -9.80
N GLU A 265 -11.88 -4.41 -10.22
CA GLU A 265 -12.63 -5.64 -9.91
C GLU A 265 -12.68 -6.61 -11.11
N GLY A 266 -12.22 -6.18 -12.30
CA GLY A 266 -12.13 -6.99 -13.51
C GLY A 266 -11.38 -8.31 -13.33
N PRO A 267 -10.17 -8.33 -12.75
CA PRO A 267 -9.42 -9.56 -12.48
C PRO A 267 -10.15 -10.56 -11.57
N LYS A 268 -11.14 -10.09 -10.78
CA LYS A 268 -11.97 -10.92 -9.90
C LYS A 268 -13.23 -11.46 -10.57
N GLY A 269 -13.38 -11.25 -11.88
CA GLY A 269 -14.51 -11.76 -12.66
C GLY A 269 -15.73 -10.85 -12.71
N LEU A 270 -15.56 -9.52 -12.51
CA LEU A 270 -16.62 -8.51 -12.57
C LEU A 270 -17.60 -8.74 -13.72
N LYS A 271 -18.91 -8.83 -13.41
CA LYS A 271 -19.96 -8.81 -14.42
C LYS A 271 -20.62 -7.44 -14.48
N THR A 272 -20.73 -6.92 -15.69
CA THR A 272 -21.43 -5.66 -15.96
C THR A 272 -22.83 -5.97 -16.48
N VAL A 273 -23.84 -5.35 -15.87
CA VAL A 273 -25.25 -5.55 -16.20
C VAL A 273 -25.96 -4.21 -16.31
N ASP A 274 -27.02 -4.15 -17.12
CA ASP A 274 -27.94 -3.02 -17.20
C ASP A 274 -29.39 -3.52 -17.15
N PHE A 275 -30.34 -2.66 -16.81
CA PHE A 275 -31.76 -3.04 -16.73
C PHE A 275 -32.39 -3.44 -18.06
N GLY A 276 -31.75 -3.11 -19.18
CA GLY A 276 -32.18 -3.53 -20.52
C GLY A 276 -31.66 -4.91 -20.93
N VAL A 277 -30.79 -5.56 -20.13
CA VAL A 277 -30.32 -6.93 -20.38
C VAL A 277 -31.39 -7.93 -19.92
N PRO A 278 -31.85 -8.84 -20.80
CA PRO A 278 -32.72 -9.93 -20.39
C PRO A 278 -32.08 -10.76 -19.27
N ASP A 279 -32.88 -11.18 -18.29
CA ASP A 279 -32.44 -12.02 -17.16
C ASP A 279 -31.30 -11.43 -16.30
N TYR A 280 -31.14 -10.10 -16.24
CA TYR A 280 -30.09 -9.47 -15.43
C TYR A 280 -30.11 -9.93 -13.96
N MET A 281 -31.29 -10.15 -13.37
CA MET A 281 -31.42 -10.67 -11.99
C MET A 281 -30.79 -12.04 -11.82
N ARG A 282 -30.91 -12.93 -12.82
CA ARG A 282 -30.29 -14.25 -12.77
C ARG A 282 -28.76 -14.16 -12.76
N ILE A 283 -28.21 -13.19 -13.48
CA ILE A 283 -26.76 -12.92 -13.49
C ILE A 283 -26.31 -12.47 -12.08
N ILE A 284 -27.08 -11.58 -11.45
CA ILE A 284 -26.80 -11.11 -10.08
C ILE A 284 -26.91 -12.26 -9.07
N GLU A 285 -27.94 -13.10 -9.16
CA GLU A 285 -28.12 -14.27 -8.29
C GLU A 285 -26.90 -15.22 -8.36
N ILE A 286 -26.44 -15.55 -9.56
CA ILE A 286 -25.29 -16.44 -9.77
C ILE A 286 -24.00 -15.79 -9.24
N ALA A 287 -23.79 -14.50 -9.50
CA ALA A 287 -22.61 -13.79 -9.03
C ALA A 287 -22.58 -13.72 -7.50
N MET A 288 -23.73 -13.52 -6.86
CA MET A 288 -23.86 -13.49 -5.40
C MET A 288 -23.51 -14.82 -4.75
N GLN A 289 -23.91 -15.94 -5.35
CA GLN A 289 -23.52 -17.29 -4.88
C GLN A 289 -22.00 -17.52 -5.01
N ARG A 290 -21.41 -17.04 -6.10
CA ARG A 290 -19.98 -17.23 -6.40
C ARG A 290 -19.06 -16.22 -5.71
N GLY A 291 -19.60 -15.14 -5.17
CA GLY A 291 -18.83 -14.00 -4.66
C GLY A 291 -18.16 -13.18 -5.75
N GLU A 292 -18.69 -13.20 -6.98
CA GLU A 292 -18.21 -12.38 -8.09
C GLU A 292 -18.78 -10.95 -7.97
N PRO A 293 -17.99 -9.90 -8.25
CA PRO A 293 -18.48 -8.53 -8.17
C PRO A 293 -19.44 -8.21 -9.34
N ILE A 294 -20.43 -7.35 -9.08
CA ILE A 294 -21.38 -6.85 -10.08
C ILE A 294 -21.28 -5.32 -10.20
N LEU A 295 -21.30 -4.83 -11.44
CA LEU A 295 -21.48 -3.43 -11.79
C LEU A 295 -22.80 -3.25 -12.54
N LEU A 296 -23.79 -2.66 -11.87
CA LEU A 296 -25.06 -2.24 -12.47
C LEU A 296 -24.91 -0.83 -13.05
N GLN A 297 -24.88 -0.71 -14.38
CA GLN A 297 -24.59 0.54 -15.06
C GLN A 297 -25.84 1.22 -15.65
N ASN A 298 -25.71 2.51 -15.94
CA ASN A 298 -26.72 3.34 -16.62
C ASN A 298 -28.08 3.36 -15.91
N VAL A 299 -28.04 3.39 -14.57
CA VAL A 299 -29.24 3.49 -13.75
C VAL A 299 -29.93 4.84 -13.93
N SER A 300 -31.24 4.82 -14.13
CA SER A 300 -32.11 6.00 -14.14
C SER A 300 -32.59 6.36 -12.71
N GLU A 301 -33.39 7.41 -12.56
CA GLU A 301 -33.94 7.80 -11.24
C GLU A 301 -34.85 6.73 -10.63
N VAL A 302 -35.36 5.81 -11.47
CA VAL A 302 -36.24 4.70 -11.07
C VAL A 302 -35.45 3.39 -11.08
N LEU A 303 -35.22 2.83 -9.90
CA LEU A 303 -34.64 1.50 -9.72
C LEU A 303 -35.71 0.41 -9.77
N ASP A 304 -35.39 -0.73 -10.37
CA ASP A 304 -36.24 -1.92 -10.30
C ASP A 304 -36.35 -2.41 -8.84
N PRO A 305 -37.58 -2.57 -8.27
CA PRO A 305 -37.78 -3.03 -6.91
C PRO A 305 -37.15 -4.39 -6.58
N SER A 306 -36.91 -5.24 -7.56
CA SER A 306 -36.27 -6.56 -7.39
C SER A 306 -34.85 -6.48 -6.83
N VAL A 307 -34.16 -5.35 -7.00
CA VAL A 307 -32.79 -5.13 -6.49
C VAL A 307 -32.80 -4.66 -5.03
N ILE A 308 -33.91 -4.11 -4.53
CA ILE A 308 -34.02 -3.55 -3.17
C ILE A 308 -33.57 -4.52 -2.05
N PRO A 309 -33.93 -5.82 -2.05
CA PRO A 309 -33.47 -6.75 -1.02
C PRO A 309 -31.94 -6.89 -0.96
N ILE A 310 -31.27 -6.76 -2.11
CA ILE A 310 -29.81 -6.79 -2.24
C ILE A 310 -29.21 -5.50 -1.68
N LEU A 311 -29.84 -4.35 -1.98
CA LEU A 311 -29.43 -3.04 -1.46
C LEU A 311 -29.46 -2.99 0.06
N ASN A 312 -30.55 -3.51 0.65
CA ASN A 312 -30.74 -3.56 2.10
C ASN A 312 -29.81 -4.53 2.82
N LYS A 313 -29.08 -5.40 2.10
CA LYS A 313 -28.35 -6.54 2.69
C LYS A 313 -29.26 -7.31 3.66
N ALA A 314 -30.48 -7.66 3.21
CA ALA A 314 -31.48 -8.35 4.01
C ALA A 314 -31.10 -9.83 4.24
N LEU A 315 -30.02 -10.04 5.00
CA LEU A 315 -29.40 -11.33 5.27
C LEU A 315 -30.25 -12.16 6.23
N VAL A 316 -30.57 -13.37 5.80
CA VAL A 316 -31.24 -14.40 6.60
C VAL A 316 -30.21 -15.49 6.89
N LYS A 317 -29.88 -15.69 8.17
CA LYS A 317 -29.04 -16.81 8.60
C LYS A 317 -29.90 -18.07 8.76
N LYS A 318 -29.53 -19.15 8.09
CA LYS A 318 -30.15 -20.46 8.27
C LYS A 318 -29.06 -21.51 8.42
N GLY A 319 -28.82 -21.93 9.66
CA GLY A 319 -27.64 -22.74 10.00
C GLY A 319 -26.36 -21.90 9.98
N ASN A 320 -25.29 -22.42 9.36
CA ASN A 320 -24.02 -21.71 9.18
C ASN A 320 -23.96 -20.85 7.90
N GLU A 321 -24.98 -20.94 7.04
CA GLU A 321 -25.01 -20.22 5.77
C GLU A 321 -25.90 -18.97 5.85
N THR A 322 -25.49 -17.92 5.14
CA THR A 322 -26.22 -16.67 4.95
C THR A 322 -26.92 -16.66 3.60
N TYR A 323 -28.16 -16.19 3.57
CA TYR A 323 -28.97 -16.09 2.36
C TYR A 323 -29.57 -14.69 2.22
N ILE A 324 -29.88 -14.26 1.00
CA ILE A 324 -30.72 -13.09 0.74
C ILE A 324 -32.02 -13.56 0.06
N LYS A 325 -33.16 -13.05 0.53
CA LYS A 325 -34.46 -13.32 -0.10
C LYS A 325 -34.69 -12.34 -1.25
N VAL A 326 -34.69 -12.86 -2.48
CA VAL A 326 -34.96 -12.09 -3.71
C VAL A 326 -36.27 -12.60 -4.31
N GLY A 327 -37.32 -11.79 -4.21
CA GLY A 327 -38.69 -12.23 -4.50
C GLY A 327 -39.10 -13.40 -3.59
N ASP A 328 -39.45 -14.54 -4.18
CA ASP A 328 -39.81 -15.76 -3.44
C ASP A 328 -38.62 -16.74 -3.26
N LYS A 329 -37.45 -16.43 -3.82
CA LYS A 329 -36.27 -17.31 -3.76
C LYS A 329 -35.33 -16.90 -2.64
N LEU A 330 -34.76 -17.90 -1.97
CA LEU A 330 -33.60 -17.73 -1.10
C LEU A 330 -32.34 -18.01 -1.91
N VAL A 331 -31.43 -17.06 -1.95
CA VAL A 331 -30.20 -17.14 -2.72
C VAL A 331 -29.02 -17.05 -1.77
N ASP A 332 -28.10 -18.01 -1.87
CA ASP A 332 -26.91 -18.09 -1.02
C ASP A 332 -26.07 -16.82 -1.17
N TYR A 333 -25.66 -16.26 -0.04
CA TYR A 333 -24.88 -15.03 0.03
C TYR A 333 -23.44 -15.34 0.37
N ASN A 334 -22.54 -14.98 -0.54
CA ASN A 334 -21.10 -15.03 -0.33
C ASN A 334 -20.58 -13.68 0.19
N GLU A 335 -19.83 -13.68 1.29
CA GLU A 335 -19.29 -12.46 1.91
C GLU A 335 -18.32 -11.69 0.99
N LYS A 336 -17.72 -12.34 -0.01
CA LYS A 336 -16.84 -11.68 -0.99
C LYS A 336 -17.59 -10.92 -2.08
N PHE A 337 -18.91 -11.09 -2.18
CA PHE A 337 -19.74 -10.41 -3.17
C PHE A 337 -19.67 -8.88 -3.00
N LYS A 338 -19.51 -8.15 -4.10
CA LYS A 338 -19.58 -6.69 -4.13
C LYS A 338 -20.57 -6.21 -5.17
N PHE A 339 -21.31 -5.15 -4.85
CA PHE A 339 -22.32 -4.57 -5.74
C PHE A 339 -22.07 -3.07 -5.92
N PHE A 340 -21.84 -2.64 -7.17
CA PHE A 340 -21.62 -1.25 -7.56
C PHE A 340 -22.74 -0.79 -8.48
N ILE A 341 -23.19 0.44 -8.31
CA ILE A 341 -24.25 1.04 -9.13
C ILE A 341 -23.73 2.34 -9.72
N THR A 342 -23.87 2.56 -11.02
CA THR A 342 -23.45 3.81 -11.67
C THR A 342 -24.57 4.44 -12.49
N THR A 343 -24.57 5.77 -12.55
CA THR A 343 -25.43 6.56 -13.43
C THR A 343 -24.61 7.62 -14.18
N LYS A 344 -24.94 7.84 -15.46
CA LYS A 344 -24.34 8.89 -16.30
C LYS A 344 -25.06 10.25 -16.13
N MET A 345 -26.18 10.30 -15.42
CA MET A 345 -26.91 11.55 -15.20
C MET A 345 -26.11 12.48 -14.28
N SER A 346 -25.96 13.75 -14.65
CA SER A 346 -25.16 14.69 -13.86
C SER A 346 -25.82 15.16 -12.58
N ASN A 347 -27.16 15.24 -12.55
CA ASN A 347 -27.92 15.67 -11.38
C ASN A 347 -29.23 14.87 -11.22
N PRO A 348 -29.14 13.58 -10.86
CA PRO A 348 -30.32 12.72 -10.71
C PRO A 348 -31.05 12.96 -9.37
N HIS A 349 -32.38 12.92 -9.41
CA HIS A 349 -33.23 13.01 -8.23
C HIS A 349 -33.65 11.63 -7.77
N PHE A 350 -32.88 11.04 -6.85
CA PHE A 350 -33.26 9.78 -6.22
C PHE A 350 -34.23 9.99 -5.06
N PRO A 351 -35.31 9.20 -4.95
CA PRO A 351 -36.21 9.25 -3.81
C PRO A 351 -35.49 8.87 -2.49
N PRO A 352 -35.94 9.40 -1.33
CA PRO A 352 -35.35 9.09 -0.02
C PRO A 352 -35.26 7.59 0.31
N GLU A 353 -36.20 6.80 -0.22
CA GLU A 353 -36.17 5.35 -0.08
C GLU A 353 -34.91 4.71 -0.68
N ILE A 354 -34.36 5.25 -1.77
CA ILE A 354 -33.12 4.74 -2.37
C ILE A 354 -31.91 5.26 -1.58
N LEU A 355 -31.90 6.56 -1.24
CA LEU A 355 -30.79 7.22 -0.53
C LEU A 355 -30.53 6.67 0.87
N THR A 356 -31.55 6.10 1.52
CA THR A 356 -31.38 5.42 2.82
C THR A 356 -30.70 4.05 2.67
N LYS A 357 -30.83 3.40 1.51
CA LYS A 357 -30.36 2.03 1.25
C LYS A 357 -28.99 1.97 0.59
N THR A 358 -28.58 3.01 -0.12
CA THR A 358 -27.28 3.11 -0.79
C THR A 358 -26.41 4.21 -0.17
N THR A 359 -25.10 4.15 -0.45
CA THR A 359 -24.20 5.27 -0.22
C THR A 359 -24.08 6.04 -1.52
N LEU A 360 -24.66 7.24 -1.59
CA LEU A 360 -24.54 8.08 -2.78
C LEU A 360 -23.14 8.69 -2.84
N VAL A 361 -22.43 8.52 -3.95
CA VAL A 361 -21.07 9.06 -4.16
C VAL A 361 -21.05 9.87 -5.45
N ASN A 362 -20.61 11.12 -5.34
CA ASN A 362 -20.53 12.05 -6.46
C ASN A 362 -19.14 12.02 -7.09
N PHE A 363 -19.03 11.46 -8.29
CA PHE A 363 -17.83 11.45 -9.12
C PHE A 363 -17.88 12.51 -10.25
N ALA A 364 -18.84 13.43 -10.22
CA ALA A 364 -18.85 14.54 -11.16
C ALA A 364 -17.58 15.39 -10.98
N ILE A 365 -16.79 15.46 -12.05
CA ILE A 365 -15.48 16.11 -12.04
C ILE A 365 -15.64 17.60 -11.77
N LYS A 366 -14.71 18.16 -10.97
CA LYS A 366 -14.56 19.60 -10.73
C LYS A 366 -13.32 20.16 -11.38
N GLU A 367 -13.29 21.47 -11.58
CA GLU A 367 -12.18 22.20 -12.21
C GLU A 367 -10.83 21.86 -11.59
N GLU A 368 -10.74 21.84 -10.26
CA GLU A 368 -9.52 21.52 -9.51
C GLU A 368 -9.06 20.06 -9.72
N GLY A 369 -9.99 19.11 -9.65
CA GLY A 369 -9.69 17.69 -9.86
C GLY A 369 -9.19 17.41 -11.29
N LEU A 370 -9.86 18.02 -12.28
CA LEU A 370 -9.42 17.92 -13.68
C LEU A 370 -8.09 18.63 -13.91
N GLN A 371 -7.86 19.78 -13.28
CA GLN A 371 -6.58 20.48 -13.35
C GLN A 371 -5.43 19.59 -12.85
N ALA A 372 -5.60 18.91 -11.70
CA ALA A 372 -4.59 17.99 -11.19
C ALA A 372 -4.32 16.83 -12.17
N GLN A 373 -5.38 16.28 -12.78
CA GLN A 373 -5.26 15.22 -13.78
C GLN A 373 -4.51 15.70 -15.05
N LEU A 374 -4.88 16.87 -15.58
CA LEU A 374 -4.25 17.46 -16.77
C LEU A 374 -2.81 17.88 -16.50
N LEU A 375 -2.49 18.31 -15.27
CA LEU A 375 -1.12 18.57 -14.83
C LEU A 375 -0.26 17.30 -14.90
N GLY A 376 -0.77 16.17 -14.40
CA GLY A 376 -0.08 14.88 -14.53
C GLY A 376 0.17 14.51 -15.99
N ILE A 377 -0.82 14.73 -16.87
CA ILE A 377 -0.68 14.43 -18.31
C ILE A 377 0.39 15.32 -18.97
N VAL A 378 0.37 16.63 -18.75
CA VAL A 378 1.36 17.53 -19.37
C VAL A 378 2.77 17.26 -18.86
N VAL A 379 2.95 17.04 -17.55
CA VAL A 379 4.25 16.68 -16.96
C VAL A 379 4.76 15.37 -17.55
N ARG A 380 3.92 14.34 -17.62
CA ARG A 380 4.29 13.04 -18.18
C ARG A 380 4.74 13.12 -19.64
N LYS A 381 4.15 14.02 -20.44
CA LYS A 381 4.51 14.19 -21.87
C LYS A 381 5.70 15.14 -22.08
N GLU A 382 5.89 16.16 -21.23
CA GLU A 382 6.97 17.14 -21.35
C GLU A 382 8.26 16.70 -20.64
N LYS A 383 8.12 16.12 -19.45
CA LYS A 383 9.20 15.69 -18.57
C LYS A 383 8.93 14.26 -18.08
N PRO A 384 8.91 13.25 -18.97
CA PRO A 384 8.61 11.86 -18.60
C PRO A 384 9.53 11.34 -17.49
N LYS A 385 10.82 11.70 -17.52
CA LYS A 385 11.78 11.34 -16.47
C LYS A 385 11.39 11.86 -15.09
N LEU A 386 10.80 13.06 -15.01
CA LEU A 386 10.37 13.64 -13.73
C LEU A 386 9.18 12.85 -13.16
N GLU A 387 8.24 12.45 -14.01
CA GLU A 387 7.10 11.64 -13.61
C GLU A 387 7.52 10.21 -13.22
N GLU A 388 8.43 9.59 -13.98
CA GLU A 388 9.02 8.28 -13.62
C GLU A 388 9.79 8.34 -12.30
N LEU A 389 10.55 9.43 -12.06
CA LEU A 389 11.22 9.65 -10.78
C LEU A 389 10.21 9.78 -9.64
N LYS A 390 9.13 10.54 -9.83
CA LYS A 390 8.05 10.65 -8.84
C LYS A 390 7.42 9.29 -8.54
N ASP A 391 7.11 8.54 -9.58
CA ASP A 391 6.49 7.23 -9.48
C ASP A 391 7.39 6.24 -8.72
N ASN A 392 8.69 6.21 -9.04
CA ASN A 392 9.67 5.38 -8.35
C ASN A 392 9.88 5.82 -6.90
N LEU A 393 9.87 7.12 -6.64
CA LEU A 393 10.05 7.69 -5.29
C LEU A 393 8.92 7.23 -4.36
N VAL A 394 7.67 7.31 -4.81
CA VAL A 394 6.50 6.85 -4.04
C VAL A 394 6.59 5.35 -3.73
N LEU A 395 7.00 4.53 -4.71
CA LEU A 395 7.20 3.09 -4.51
C LEU A 395 8.33 2.81 -3.52
N ASN A 396 9.45 3.54 -3.61
CA ASN A 396 10.58 3.39 -2.71
C ASN A 396 10.21 3.80 -1.27
N ILE A 397 9.43 4.86 -1.09
CA ILE A 397 8.93 5.28 0.23
C ILE A 397 8.02 4.20 0.82
N ALA A 398 7.10 3.66 0.03
CA ALA A 398 6.20 2.60 0.47
C ALA A 398 6.97 1.30 0.80
N ALA A 399 7.92 0.92 -0.05
CA ALA A 399 8.78 -0.25 0.15
C ALA A 399 9.64 -0.09 1.40
N GLY A 400 10.28 1.06 1.60
CA GLY A 400 11.09 1.35 2.79
C GLY A 400 10.26 1.24 4.07
N ARG A 401 9.07 1.85 4.12
CA ARG A 401 8.15 1.72 5.26
C ARG A 401 7.74 0.27 5.52
N ARG A 402 7.49 -0.51 4.46
CA ARG A 402 7.16 -1.92 4.57
C ARG A 402 8.32 -2.74 5.11
N THR A 403 9.54 -2.50 4.62
CA THR A 403 10.76 -3.17 5.11
C THR A 403 10.98 -2.88 6.60
N LEU A 404 10.76 -1.64 7.06
CA LEU A 404 10.84 -1.33 8.49
C LEU A 404 9.84 -2.12 9.34
N MET A 405 8.60 -2.28 8.85
CA MET A 405 7.57 -3.07 9.53
C MET A 405 7.89 -4.56 9.52
N GLU A 406 8.34 -5.12 8.39
CA GLU A 406 8.72 -6.53 8.27
C GLU A 406 9.94 -6.87 9.14
N LEU A 407 10.93 -5.95 9.24
CA LEU A 407 12.08 -6.10 10.13
C LEU A 407 11.66 -6.10 11.60
N GLU A 408 10.66 -5.28 11.96
CA GLU A 408 10.11 -5.22 13.32
C GLU A 408 9.33 -6.50 13.66
N ASP A 409 8.45 -6.94 12.78
CA ASP A 409 7.69 -8.18 12.94
C ASP A 409 8.60 -9.40 13.07
N GLU A 410 9.67 -9.47 12.26
CA GLU A 410 10.65 -10.55 12.32
C GLU A 410 11.45 -10.53 13.64
N LEU A 411 11.83 -9.34 14.12
CA LEU A 411 12.55 -9.20 15.39
C LEU A 411 11.66 -9.62 16.57
N LEU A 412 10.39 -9.22 16.56
CA LEU A 412 9.39 -9.64 17.55
C LEU A 412 9.14 -11.15 17.50
N ARG A 413 9.05 -11.72 16.30
CA ARG A 413 8.90 -13.17 16.09
C ARG A 413 10.08 -13.93 16.68
N LEU A 414 11.32 -13.53 16.36
CA LEU A 414 12.53 -14.19 16.85
C LEU A 414 12.67 -14.10 18.37
N LEU A 415 12.31 -12.96 18.98
CA LEU A 415 12.29 -12.81 20.44
C LEU A 415 11.23 -13.70 21.11
N ASN A 416 10.06 -13.86 20.48
CA ASN A 416 8.97 -14.66 21.02
C ASN A 416 9.21 -16.18 20.85
N GLU A 417 9.78 -16.61 19.72
CA GLU A 417 10.08 -18.01 19.43
C GLU A 417 11.34 -18.53 20.14
N SER A 418 12.22 -17.64 20.62
CA SER A 418 13.45 -18.04 21.29
C SER A 418 13.18 -18.65 22.68
N GLU A 419 13.14 -19.99 22.73
CA GLU A 419 13.09 -20.75 23.98
C GLU A 419 14.49 -20.98 24.57
N GLY A 420 14.68 -20.60 25.84
CA GLY A 420 15.94 -20.80 26.57
C GLY A 420 16.83 -19.55 26.66
N SER A 421 18.15 -19.72 26.61
CA SER A 421 19.13 -18.63 26.75
C SER A 421 19.28 -17.87 25.44
N LEU A 422 18.85 -16.60 25.42
CA LEU A 422 18.98 -15.68 24.27
C LEU A 422 20.42 -15.54 23.78
N LEU A 423 21.39 -15.71 24.68
CA LEU A 423 22.83 -15.63 24.39
C LEU A 423 23.34 -16.84 23.59
N ASP A 424 22.60 -17.93 23.55
CA ASP A 424 22.97 -19.13 22.81
C ASP A 424 22.34 -19.15 21.39
N ASN A 425 21.38 -18.24 21.13
CA ASN A 425 20.78 -18.05 19.81
C ASN A 425 21.62 -17.11 18.94
N MET A 426 22.57 -17.70 18.21
CA MET A 426 23.42 -16.97 17.25
C MET A 426 22.61 -16.28 16.14
N GLU A 427 21.53 -16.91 15.68
CA GLU A 427 20.68 -16.40 14.60
C GLU A 427 20.02 -15.08 15.02
N LEU A 428 19.46 -15.03 16.23
CA LEU A 428 18.89 -13.81 16.81
C LEU A 428 19.90 -12.66 16.79
N ILE A 429 21.12 -12.88 17.29
CA ILE A 429 22.15 -11.82 17.39
C ILE A 429 22.58 -11.32 16.00
N THR A 430 22.76 -12.22 15.03
CA THR A 430 23.11 -11.84 13.66
C THR A 430 21.99 -11.06 12.97
N THR A 431 20.74 -11.50 13.13
CA THR A 431 19.57 -10.83 12.56
C THR A 431 19.34 -9.47 13.20
N LEU A 432 19.57 -9.33 14.50
CA LEU A 432 19.45 -8.05 15.23
C LEU A 432 20.45 -7.00 14.71
N LYS A 433 21.71 -7.39 14.50
CA LYS A 433 22.73 -6.52 13.91
C LYS A 433 22.36 -6.10 12.48
N SER A 434 22.01 -7.07 11.63
CA SER A 434 21.61 -6.80 10.24
C SER A 434 20.35 -5.93 10.16
N SER A 435 19.37 -6.16 11.03
CA SER A 435 18.11 -5.40 11.09
C SER A 435 18.36 -3.94 11.49
N LYS A 436 19.21 -3.70 12.50
CA LYS A 436 19.60 -2.35 12.93
C LYS A 436 20.28 -1.56 11.82
N GLU A 437 21.27 -2.14 11.15
CA GLU A 437 21.98 -1.50 10.03
C GLU A 437 21.01 -1.18 8.88
N THR A 438 20.12 -2.11 8.55
CA THR A 438 19.11 -1.92 7.49
C THR A 438 18.11 -0.83 7.87
N SER A 439 17.63 -0.80 9.11
CA SER A 439 16.66 0.19 9.60
C SER A 439 17.21 1.62 9.54
N VAL A 440 18.46 1.83 9.96
CA VAL A 440 19.14 3.14 9.86
C VAL A 440 19.27 3.56 8.40
N ALA A 441 19.74 2.66 7.52
CA ALA A 441 19.89 2.96 6.10
C ALA A 441 18.55 3.32 5.42
N VAL A 442 17.49 2.59 5.75
CA VAL A 442 16.14 2.85 5.21
C VAL A 442 15.58 4.18 5.72
N ASN A 443 15.78 4.54 6.99
CA ASN A 443 15.34 5.83 7.51
C ASN A 443 16.05 7.01 6.84
N GLU A 444 17.37 6.96 6.68
CA GLU A 444 18.13 8.00 5.94
C GLU A 444 17.66 8.10 4.49
N GLN A 445 17.38 6.96 3.84
CA GLN A 445 16.82 6.94 2.50
C GLN A 445 15.40 7.54 2.45
N LEU A 446 14.56 7.32 3.45
CA LEU A 446 13.22 7.89 3.52
C LEU A 446 13.27 9.42 3.69
N GLU A 447 14.15 9.95 4.54
CA GLU A 447 14.31 11.40 4.72
C GLU A 447 14.75 12.09 3.43
N SER A 448 15.78 11.56 2.76
CA SER A 448 16.23 12.09 1.47
C SER A 448 15.16 11.98 0.37
N SER A 449 14.35 10.92 0.42
CA SER A 449 13.23 10.73 -0.52
C SER A 449 12.14 11.80 -0.33
N LEU A 450 11.81 12.17 0.90
CA LEU A 450 10.81 13.22 1.19
C LEU A 450 11.26 14.60 0.70
N ILE A 451 12.55 14.94 0.84
CA ILE A 451 13.09 16.20 0.32
C ILE A 451 13.00 16.23 -1.21
N THR A 452 13.37 15.11 -1.85
CA THR A 452 13.28 14.96 -3.31
C THR A 452 11.84 15.09 -3.80
N GLU A 453 10.84 14.62 -3.04
CA GLU A 453 9.42 14.74 -3.38
C GLU A 453 9.00 16.21 -3.51
N VAL A 454 9.41 17.05 -2.55
CA VAL A 454 9.12 18.49 -2.56
C VAL A 454 9.75 19.19 -3.77
N GLU A 455 11.00 18.85 -4.10
CA GLU A 455 11.68 19.41 -5.28
C GLU A 455 10.99 19.01 -6.59
N ILE A 456 10.54 17.75 -6.68
CA ILE A 456 9.77 17.25 -7.83
C ILE A 456 8.45 18.01 -7.96
N ASP A 457 7.73 18.22 -6.86
CA ASP A 457 6.46 18.94 -6.90
C ASP A 457 6.64 20.42 -7.28
N HIS A 458 7.67 21.09 -6.78
CA HIS A 458 8.04 22.43 -7.24
C HIS A 458 8.36 22.47 -8.75
N ALA A 459 9.03 21.45 -9.29
CA ALA A 459 9.28 21.34 -10.73
C ALA A 459 7.99 21.12 -11.54
N ARG A 460 6.97 20.47 -10.96
CA ARG A 460 5.64 20.27 -11.57
C ARG A 460 4.81 21.54 -11.57
N GLU A 461 4.92 22.38 -10.53
CA GLU A 461 4.20 23.66 -10.40
C GLU A 461 4.38 24.57 -11.61
N GLY A 462 5.56 24.52 -12.24
CA GLY A 462 5.84 25.25 -13.48
C GLY A 462 4.83 25.02 -14.60
N TYR A 463 4.18 23.85 -14.66
CA TYR A 463 3.19 23.51 -15.70
C TYR A 463 1.73 23.76 -15.27
N VAL A 464 1.46 24.18 -14.03
CA VAL A 464 0.11 24.47 -13.53
C VAL A 464 -0.69 25.42 -14.42
N PRO A 465 -0.13 26.53 -14.95
CA PRO A 465 -0.89 27.44 -15.81
C PRO A 465 -1.45 26.78 -17.08
N CYS A 466 -0.77 25.75 -17.60
CA CYS A 466 -1.25 24.96 -18.74
C CYS A 466 -2.45 24.08 -18.35
N ALA A 467 -2.35 23.43 -17.18
CA ALA A 467 -3.43 22.59 -16.65
C ALA A 467 -4.68 23.41 -16.29
N VAL A 468 -4.50 24.61 -15.71
CA VAL A 468 -5.61 25.56 -15.44
C VAL A 468 -6.31 25.92 -16.75
N ARG A 469 -5.55 26.32 -17.78
CA ARG A 469 -6.10 26.69 -19.09
C ARG A 469 -6.92 25.55 -19.70
N ALA A 470 -6.36 24.34 -19.70
CA ALA A 470 -7.04 23.17 -20.24
C ALA A 470 -8.30 22.81 -19.43
N SER A 471 -8.23 22.84 -18.09
CA SER A 471 -9.42 22.59 -17.25
C SER A 471 -10.57 23.55 -17.58
N ILE A 472 -10.29 24.86 -17.65
CA ILE A 472 -11.29 25.87 -18.05
C ILE A 472 -11.94 25.53 -19.39
N LEU A 473 -11.13 25.19 -20.40
CA LEU A 473 -11.65 24.87 -21.73
C LEU A 473 -12.55 23.64 -21.73
N PHE A 474 -12.24 22.61 -20.95
CA PHE A 474 -13.13 21.46 -20.81
C PHE A 474 -14.48 21.84 -20.20
N PHE A 475 -14.49 22.63 -19.13
CA PHE A 475 -15.76 23.04 -18.49
C PHE A 475 -16.58 23.97 -19.39
N VAL A 476 -15.93 24.81 -20.19
CA VAL A 476 -16.61 25.54 -21.27
C VAL A 476 -17.31 24.58 -22.23
N LEU A 477 -16.66 23.48 -22.66
CA LEU A 477 -17.28 22.47 -23.52
C LEU A 477 -18.42 21.73 -22.83
N TYR A 478 -18.24 21.39 -21.56
CA TYR A 478 -19.24 20.70 -20.75
C TYR A 478 -20.52 21.54 -20.63
N ASP A 479 -20.37 22.86 -20.40
CA ASP A 479 -21.47 23.81 -20.28
C ASP A 479 -22.26 24.00 -21.60
N LEU A 480 -21.67 23.68 -22.77
CA LEU A 480 -22.38 23.78 -24.05
C LEU A 480 -23.61 22.87 -24.10
N SER A 481 -23.63 21.79 -23.32
CA SER A 481 -24.78 20.89 -23.19
C SER A 481 -26.04 21.59 -22.66
N PHE A 482 -25.89 22.70 -21.92
CA PHE A 482 -27.01 23.53 -21.48
C PHE A 482 -27.64 24.36 -22.61
N ILE A 483 -26.87 24.63 -23.68
CA ILE A 483 -27.36 25.37 -24.85
C ILE A 483 -28.13 24.43 -25.77
N ASP A 484 -27.55 23.27 -26.07
CA ASP A 484 -28.16 22.25 -26.92
C ASP A 484 -27.76 20.85 -26.42
N PRO A 485 -28.71 19.94 -26.17
CA PRO A 485 -28.41 18.58 -25.71
C PRO A 485 -27.49 17.78 -26.65
N MET A 486 -27.34 18.20 -27.91
CA MET A 486 -26.41 17.60 -28.87
C MET A 486 -24.93 17.94 -28.60
N TYR A 487 -24.65 18.97 -27.81
CA TYR A 487 -23.29 19.41 -27.50
C TYR A 487 -22.72 18.63 -26.31
N GLN A 488 -22.44 17.35 -26.56
CA GLN A 488 -21.83 16.47 -25.58
C GLN A 488 -20.40 16.12 -26.00
N PHE A 489 -19.47 16.37 -25.08
CA PHE A 489 -18.06 16.10 -25.27
C PHE A 489 -17.59 15.18 -24.14
N SER A 490 -17.02 14.02 -24.50
CA SER A 490 -16.45 13.11 -23.51
C SER A 490 -15.10 13.65 -23.03
N LEU A 491 -14.78 13.35 -21.77
CA LEU A 491 -13.46 13.68 -21.22
C LEU A 491 -12.33 13.00 -22.00
N ASP A 492 -12.52 11.77 -22.46
CA ASP A 492 -11.49 11.05 -23.22
C ASP A 492 -11.15 11.76 -24.54
N SER A 493 -12.18 12.17 -25.29
CA SER A 493 -11.98 12.90 -26.54
C SER A 493 -11.26 14.22 -26.29
N TYR A 494 -11.59 14.91 -25.19
CA TYR A 494 -10.90 16.12 -24.79
C TYR A 494 -9.42 15.86 -24.41
N ILE A 495 -9.14 14.81 -23.64
CA ILE A 495 -7.78 14.40 -23.27
C ILE A 495 -6.96 14.08 -24.53
N ASP A 496 -7.53 13.39 -25.51
CA ASP A 496 -6.86 13.10 -26.79
C ASP A 496 -6.47 14.40 -27.53
N ILE A 497 -7.35 15.39 -27.55
CA ILE A 497 -7.08 16.72 -28.13
C ILE A 497 -5.95 17.40 -27.35
N PHE A 498 -5.96 17.32 -26.02
CA PHE A 498 -4.92 17.90 -25.17
C PHE A 498 -3.56 17.24 -25.41
N GLU A 499 -3.49 15.90 -25.42
CA GLU A 499 -2.26 15.17 -25.73
C GLU A 499 -1.71 15.52 -27.12
N ASN A 500 -2.58 15.61 -28.12
CA ASN A 500 -2.20 15.98 -29.48
C ASN A 500 -1.73 17.45 -29.55
N SER A 501 -2.32 18.33 -28.76
CA SER A 501 -1.89 19.73 -28.63
C SER A 501 -0.50 19.83 -28.04
N ILE A 502 -0.18 19.02 -27.03
CA ILE A 502 1.17 18.95 -26.46
C ILE A 502 2.18 18.49 -27.51
N LYS A 503 1.84 17.47 -28.31
CA LYS A 503 2.73 16.93 -29.35
C LYS A 503 2.96 17.90 -30.50
N LYS A 504 1.90 18.56 -31.00
CA LYS A 504 1.93 19.37 -32.24
C LYS A 504 2.30 20.85 -32.03
N SER A 505 2.20 21.36 -30.80
CA SER A 505 2.56 22.76 -30.48
C SER A 505 4.06 23.04 -30.57
N LYS A 506 4.43 24.31 -30.81
CA LYS A 506 5.82 24.74 -30.93
C LYS A 506 6.59 24.50 -29.63
N ARG A 507 7.71 23.78 -29.72
CA ARG A 507 8.63 23.55 -28.60
C ARG A 507 9.49 24.80 -28.33
N SER A 508 9.78 25.06 -27.06
CA SER A 508 10.74 26.07 -26.59
C SER A 508 11.44 25.54 -25.35
N ASP A 509 12.73 25.90 -25.17
CA ASP A 509 13.51 25.57 -23.97
C ASP A 509 13.13 26.47 -22.79
N ASN A 510 12.57 27.66 -23.06
CA ASN A 510 12.03 28.53 -22.03
C ASN A 510 10.63 28.06 -21.63
N LEU A 511 10.46 27.73 -20.34
CA LEU A 511 9.21 27.23 -19.79
C LEU A 511 8.03 28.20 -20.03
N SER A 512 8.22 29.50 -19.84
CA SER A 512 7.16 30.50 -20.01
C SER A 512 6.68 30.59 -21.46
N GLU A 513 7.61 30.57 -22.41
CA GLU A 513 7.28 30.56 -23.85
C GLU A 513 6.62 29.25 -24.27
N ARG A 514 7.08 28.12 -23.70
CA ARG A 514 6.47 26.80 -23.93
C ARG A 514 5.03 26.76 -23.45
N ILE A 515 4.75 27.28 -22.25
CA ILE A 515 3.39 27.36 -21.69
C ILE A 515 2.48 28.22 -22.57
N THR A 516 2.97 29.38 -23.01
CA THR A 516 2.20 30.27 -23.90
C THR A 516 1.87 29.57 -25.22
N SER A 517 2.88 28.96 -25.86
CA SER A 517 2.70 28.20 -27.10
C SER A 517 1.75 27.00 -26.96
N LEU A 518 1.78 26.32 -25.80
CA LEU A 518 0.87 25.23 -25.47
C LEU A 518 -0.57 25.73 -25.33
N ASN A 519 -0.77 26.78 -24.54
CA ASN A 519 -2.07 27.37 -24.28
C ASN A 519 -2.71 27.90 -25.56
N ASP A 520 -1.97 28.63 -26.38
CA ASP A 520 -2.48 29.21 -27.63
C ASP A 520 -2.88 28.10 -28.62
N TYR A 521 -1.99 27.11 -28.83
CA TYR A 521 -2.28 26.00 -29.72
C TYR A 521 -3.47 25.18 -29.23
N HIS A 522 -3.51 24.86 -27.93
CA HIS A 522 -4.57 24.04 -27.37
C HIS A 522 -5.92 24.75 -27.40
N THR A 523 -5.96 26.04 -27.06
CA THR A 523 -7.18 26.87 -27.15
C THR A 523 -7.74 26.86 -28.57
N TYR A 524 -6.89 27.05 -29.58
CA TYR A 524 -7.32 26.99 -30.97
C TYR A 524 -7.70 25.58 -31.43
N ALA A 525 -6.99 24.54 -30.99
CA ALA A 525 -7.32 23.15 -31.32
C ALA A 525 -8.70 22.75 -30.78
N VAL A 526 -9.01 23.13 -29.55
CA VAL A 526 -10.34 22.97 -28.94
C VAL A 526 -11.38 23.74 -29.75
N TYR A 527 -11.14 25.03 -30.02
CA TYR A 527 -12.07 25.83 -30.80
C TYR A 527 -12.38 25.23 -32.18
N ARG A 528 -11.34 24.86 -32.92
CA ARG A 528 -11.44 24.26 -34.25
C ARG A 528 -12.21 22.94 -34.22
N ASN A 529 -11.90 22.07 -33.25
CA ASN A 529 -12.56 20.77 -33.18
C ASN A 529 -14.04 20.91 -32.80
N THR A 530 -14.36 21.75 -31.82
CA THR A 530 -15.72 22.00 -31.37
C THR A 530 -16.57 22.67 -32.45
N CYS A 531 -16.02 23.65 -33.18
CA CYS A 531 -16.74 24.32 -34.27
C CYS A 531 -17.17 23.39 -35.43
N ARG A 532 -16.58 22.19 -35.55
CA ARG A 532 -17.04 21.16 -36.51
C ARG A 532 -18.44 20.63 -36.16
N GLY A 533 -18.80 20.60 -34.89
CA GLY A 533 -20.09 20.08 -34.39
C GLY A 533 -21.10 21.15 -33.96
N LEU A 534 -20.69 22.41 -33.87
CA LEU A 534 -21.57 23.52 -33.48
C LEU A 534 -22.41 24.05 -34.66
N PHE A 535 -23.65 24.46 -34.35
CA PHE A 535 -24.45 25.25 -35.27
C PHE A 535 -23.85 26.64 -35.44
N GLU A 536 -23.98 27.22 -36.63
CA GLU A 536 -23.40 28.52 -36.97
C GLU A 536 -23.76 29.62 -35.97
N ARG A 537 -25.03 29.66 -35.54
CA ARG A 537 -25.55 30.62 -34.56
C ARG A 537 -24.86 30.59 -33.18
N HIS A 538 -24.22 29.48 -32.82
CA HIS A 538 -23.60 29.30 -31.50
C HIS A 538 -22.07 29.48 -31.52
N LYS A 539 -21.43 29.59 -32.70
CA LYS A 539 -19.97 29.67 -32.79
C LYS A 539 -19.40 30.94 -32.17
N LEU A 540 -19.99 32.10 -32.47
CA LEU A 540 -19.57 33.37 -31.87
C LEU A 540 -19.79 33.39 -30.35
N LEU A 541 -20.92 32.84 -29.89
CA LEU A 541 -21.22 32.69 -28.46
C LEU A 541 -20.16 31.83 -27.76
N PHE A 542 -19.77 30.71 -28.37
CA PHE A 542 -18.72 29.85 -27.85
C PHE A 542 -17.37 30.57 -27.79
N SER A 543 -16.95 31.28 -28.84
CA SER A 543 -15.72 32.08 -28.83
C SER A 543 -15.72 33.14 -27.74
N PHE A 544 -16.84 33.85 -27.57
CA PHE A 544 -17.01 34.83 -26.51
C PHE A 544 -16.91 34.18 -25.13
N TYR A 545 -17.58 33.02 -24.93
CA TYR A 545 -17.57 32.32 -23.66
C TYR A 545 -16.17 31.80 -23.28
N VAL A 546 -15.44 31.23 -24.24
CA VAL A 546 -14.02 30.85 -24.08
C VAL A 546 -13.19 32.06 -23.63
N GLY A 547 -13.32 33.19 -24.32
CA GLY A 547 -12.57 34.41 -24.03
C GLY A 547 -12.87 34.95 -22.63
N ILE A 548 -14.15 35.04 -22.26
CA ILE A 548 -14.56 35.51 -20.94
C ILE A 548 -14.02 34.61 -19.83
N LYS A 549 -14.18 33.29 -19.93
CA LYS A 549 -13.69 32.36 -18.91
C LYS A 549 -12.17 32.40 -18.74
N ILE A 550 -11.44 32.58 -19.83
CA ILE A 550 -10.00 32.80 -19.82
C ILE A 550 -9.63 34.10 -19.08
N LEU A 551 -10.31 35.20 -19.38
CA LEU A 551 -10.01 36.51 -18.80
C LEU A 551 -10.45 36.61 -17.33
N ASP A 552 -11.56 35.95 -16.98
CA ASP A 552 -12.07 35.81 -15.61
C ASP A 552 -11.05 35.07 -14.74
N ALA A 553 -10.50 33.94 -15.21
CA ALA A 553 -9.42 33.23 -14.52
C ALA A 553 -8.11 34.04 -14.39
N GLN A 554 -7.91 35.07 -15.23
CA GLN A 554 -6.80 36.02 -15.12
C GLN A 554 -7.11 37.21 -14.19
N GLY A 555 -8.32 37.28 -13.62
CA GLY A 555 -8.78 38.40 -12.80
C GLY A 555 -9.03 39.70 -13.58
N LYS A 556 -9.16 39.63 -14.91
CA LYS A 556 -9.37 40.80 -15.79
C LYS A 556 -10.84 41.19 -15.96
N ILE A 557 -11.76 40.30 -15.62
CA ILE A 557 -13.20 40.55 -15.67
C ILE A 557 -13.72 40.67 -14.24
N ARG A 558 -14.52 41.71 -13.98
CA ARG A 558 -15.20 41.86 -12.70
C ARG A 558 -16.54 41.12 -12.75
N HIS A 559 -16.81 40.29 -11.75
CA HIS A 559 -18.01 39.47 -11.72
C HIS A 559 -19.31 40.29 -11.81
N SER A 560 -19.36 41.46 -11.15
CA SER A 560 -20.50 42.39 -11.21
C SER A 560 -20.79 42.89 -12.62
N ASP A 561 -19.74 43.25 -13.36
CA ASP A 561 -19.84 43.78 -14.72
C ASP A 561 -20.34 42.69 -15.68
N TYR A 562 -19.84 41.47 -15.52
CA TYR A 562 -20.28 40.33 -16.33
C TYR A 562 -21.73 39.94 -16.04
N GLN A 563 -22.15 39.91 -14.77
CA GLN A 563 -23.56 39.70 -14.40
C GLN A 563 -24.46 40.78 -15.01
N PHE A 564 -24.02 42.04 -15.01
CA PHE A 564 -24.75 43.13 -15.63
C PHE A 564 -24.88 42.98 -17.15
N LEU A 565 -23.80 42.57 -17.86
CA LEU A 565 -23.88 42.30 -19.31
C LEU A 565 -24.97 41.27 -19.65
N LEU A 566 -25.08 40.22 -18.84
CA LEU A 566 -26.03 39.12 -19.05
C LEU A 566 -27.47 39.53 -18.70
N LYS A 567 -27.68 40.16 -17.55
CA LYS A 567 -29.03 40.45 -17.02
C LYS A 567 -29.58 41.80 -17.47
N GLY A 568 -28.71 42.78 -17.72
CA GLY A 568 -29.08 44.19 -17.82
C GLY A 568 -29.44 44.82 -16.48
N GLY A 569 -29.85 46.09 -16.52
CA GLY A 569 -30.40 46.80 -15.38
C GLY A 569 -31.90 46.54 -15.24
N VAL A 570 -32.31 46.05 -14.07
CA VAL A 570 -33.72 45.86 -13.72
C VAL A 570 -34.02 46.72 -12.50
N VAL A 571 -34.83 47.76 -12.68
CA VAL A 571 -35.24 48.67 -11.60
C VAL A 571 -36.56 48.19 -11.01
N LEU A 572 -36.54 47.67 -9.78
CA LEU A 572 -37.74 47.15 -9.09
C LEU A 572 -38.62 48.28 -8.50
N ASP A 573 -38.00 49.32 -7.95
CA ASP A 573 -38.70 50.51 -7.45
C ASP A 573 -38.17 51.76 -8.16
N LYS A 574 -39.04 52.39 -8.97
CA LYS A 574 -38.69 53.58 -9.75
C LYS A 574 -38.85 54.90 -8.98
N LYS A 575 -39.30 54.87 -7.72
CA LYS A 575 -39.52 56.10 -6.93
C LYS A 575 -38.27 56.93 -6.69
N GLU A 576 -37.13 56.26 -6.49
CA GLU A 576 -35.83 56.91 -6.25
C GLU A 576 -34.97 57.00 -7.53
N GLN A 577 -35.49 56.53 -8.67
CA GLN A 577 -34.76 56.58 -9.93
C GLN A 577 -34.68 58.02 -10.44
N PRO A 578 -33.49 58.51 -10.83
CA PRO A 578 -33.36 59.80 -11.50
C PRO A 578 -34.24 59.91 -12.74
N GLN A 579 -34.82 61.08 -12.99
CA GLN A 579 -35.62 61.30 -14.20
C GLN A 579 -34.72 61.22 -15.44
N ASN A 580 -35.23 60.60 -16.51
CA ASN A 580 -34.51 60.53 -17.78
C ASN A 580 -34.35 61.94 -18.38
N PRO A 581 -33.12 62.46 -18.56
CA PRO A 581 -32.89 63.77 -19.16
C PRO A 581 -33.09 63.77 -20.69
N CYS A 582 -33.17 62.59 -21.30
CA CYS A 582 -33.16 62.36 -22.75
C CYS A 582 -34.44 61.66 -23.25
N ILE A 583 -35.61 62.02 -22.73
CA ILE A 583 -36.91 61.35 -23.01
C ILE A 583 -37.24 61.32 -24.51
N ASP A 584 -36.78 62.31 -25.29
CA ASP A 584 -37.09 62.45 -26.71
C ASP A 584 -36.57 61.28 -27.56
N TRP A 585 -35.49 60.61 -27.14
CA TRP A 585 -34.82 59.57 -27.93
C TRP A 585 -34.38 58.34 -27.14
N LEU A 586 -34.19 58.43 -25.82
CA LEU A 586 -33.72 57.32 -24.99
C LEU A 586 -34.91 56.55 -24.39
N PRO A 587 -35.10 55.27 -24.75
CA PRO A 587 -36.20 54.48 -24.20
C PRO A 587 -36.10 54.29 -22.68
N PRO A 588 -37.22 54.14 -21.96
CA PRO A 588 -37.21 53.91 -20.52
C PRO A 588 -36.38 52.69 -20.09
N GLU A 589 -36.37 51.61 -20.88
CA GLU A 589 -35.57 50.41 -20.59
C GLU A 589 -34.07 50.67 -20.67
N SER A 590 -33.63 51.47 -21.66
CA SER A 590 -32.23 51.89 -21.75
C SER A 590 -31.84 52.81 -20.59
N TRP A 591 -32.77 53.66 -20.13
CA TRP A 591 -32.53 54.47 -18.94
C TRP A 591 -32.44 53.63 -17.66
N ASP A 592 -33.29 52.61 -17.51
CA ASP A 592 -33.19 51.63 -16.43
C ASP A 592 -31.78 50.99 -16.40
N ASN A 593 -31.27 50.56 -17.56
CA ASN A 593 -29.91 50.05 -17.69
C ASN A 593 -28.85 51.06 -17.25
N ILE A 594 -28.94 52.32 -17.70
CA ILE A 594 -27.97 53.37 -17.33
C ILE A 594 -28.00 53.66 -15.84
N THR A 595 -29.19 53.75 -15.23
CA THR A 595 -29.31 54.03 -13.78
C THR A 595 -28.82 52.89 -12.90
N GLU A 596 -28.99 51.64 -13.33
CA GLU A 596 -28.40 50.49 -12.61
C GLU A 596 -26.89 50.37 -12.89
N MET A 597 -26.43 50.71 -14.09
CA MET A 597 -25.01 50.74 -14.42
C MET A 597 -24.26 51.76 -13.54
N ASP A 598 -24.86 52.91 -13.23
CA ASP A 598 -24.28 53.94 -12.35
C ASP A 598 -23.91 53.40 -10.95
N LYS A 599 -24.65 52.39 -10.46
CA LYS A 599 -24.41 51.74 -9.17
C LYS A 599 -23.22 50.78 -9.21
N LEU A 600 -22.74 50.40 -10.39
CA LEU A 600 -21.58 49.50 -10.52
C LEU A 600 -20.28 50.23 -10.16
N SER A 601 -19.35 49.50 -9.55
CA SER A 601 -18.03 50.02 -9.22
C SER A 601 -17.31 50.51 -10.48
N GLY A 602 -16.85 51.76 -10.50
CA GLY A 602 -16.18 52.34 -11.67
C GLY A 602 -17.11 52.92 -12.75
N PHE A 603 -18.43 52.92 -12.53
CA PHE A 603 -19.43 53.58 -13.38
C PHE A 603 -20.20 54.68 -12.63
N HIS A 604 -19.78 55.05 -11.43
CA HIS A 604 -20.44 56.09 -10.65
C HIS A 604 -20.31 57.44 -11.38
N GLY A 605 -21.44 58.07 -11.67
CA GLY A 605 -21.51 59.33 -12.41
C GLY A 605 -21.93 59.19 -13.88
N VAL A 606 -22.15 57.97 -14.40
CA VAL A 606 -22.68 57.80 -15.76
C VAL A 606 -23.98 58.55 -15.94
N VAL A 607 -24.92 58.47 -14.97
CA VAL A 607 -26.21 59.19 -15.04
C VAL A 607 -26.00 60.69 -15.24
N LYS A 608 -25.04 61.29 -14.51
CA LYS A 608 -24.72 62.72 -14.62
C LYS A 608 -24.19 63.10 -16.01
N THR A 609 -23.52 62.20 -16.70
CA THR A 609 -23.00 62.50 -18.05
C THR A 609 -24.10 62.59 -19.10
N PHE A 610 -25.22 61.88 -18.92
CA PHE A 610 -26.40 62.06 -19.78
C PHE A 610 -27.12 63.39 -19.51
N GLU A 611 -27.04 63.92 -18.30
CA GLU A 611 -27.54 65.26 -17.96
C GLU A 611 -26.63 66.37 -18.53
N GLN A 612 -25.31 66.17 -18.49
CA GLN A 612 -24.32 67.14 -18.96
C GLN A 612 -24.16 67.17 -20.48
N PHE A 613 -24.15 66.00 -21.13
CA PHE A 613 -23.87 65.84 -22.57
C PHE A 613 -25.00 65.13 -23.33
N PRO A 614 -26.27 65.55 -23.20
CA PRO A 614 -27.41 64.83 -23.80
C PRO A 614 -27.36 64.80 -25.33
N LYS A 615 -26.81 65.84 -25.97
CA LYS A 615 -26.68 65.93 -27.43
C LYS A 615 -25.63 64.96 -27.96
N GLU A 616 -24.46 64.88 -27.33
CA GLU A 616 -23.35 64.02 -27.76
C GLU A 616 -23.71 62.54 -27.61
N TRP A 617 -24.37 62.17 -26.49
CA TRP A 617 -24.90 60.83 -26.31
C TRP A 617 -26.00 60.49 -27.33
N GLY A 618 -26.85 61.46 -27.69
CA GLY A 618 -27.83 61.30 -28.77
C GLY A 618 -27.16 61.07 -30.13
N GLU A 619 -26.17 61.87 -30.50
CA GLU A 619 -25.38 61.69 -31.72
C GLU A 619 -24.67 60.34 -31.75
N TRP A 620 -24.11 59.90 -30.62
CA TRP A 620 -23.51 58.58 -30.50
C TRP A 620 -24.56 57.47 -30.68
N TYR A 621 -25.73 57.60 -30.03
CA TYR A 621 -26.82 56.63 -30.10
C TYR A 621 -27.35 56.42 -31.52
N PHE A 622 -27.50 57.51 -32.29
CA PHE A 622 -28.05 57.48 -33.65
C PHE A 622 -27.04 57.11 -34.74
N LYS A 623 -25.75 56.92 -34.43
CA LYS A 623 -24.79 56.41 -35.40
C LYS A 623 -25.10 54.98 -35.81
N ASP A 624 -24.72 54.61 -37.03
CA ASP A 624 -24.90 53.25 -37.54
C ASP A 624 -23.99 52.24 -36.83
N ALA A 625 -22.77 52.65 -36.49
CA ALA A 625 -21.73 51.83 -35.85
C ALA A 625 -21.15 52.50 -34.58
N PRO A 626 -21.96 52.68 -33.51
CA PRO A 626 -21.52 53.30 -32.26
C PRO A 626 -20.40 52.51 -31.57
N GLU A 627 -20.33 51.19 -31.76
CA GLU A 627 -19.29 50.32 -31.19
C GLU A 627 -17.87 50.65 -31.67
N SER A 628 -17.75 51.30 -32.84
CA SER A 628 -16.47 51.75 -33.40
C SER A 628 -16.14 53.21 -33.02
N CYS A 629 -17.06 53.90 -32.34
CA CYS A 629 -16.88 55.30 -31.94
C CYS A 629 -16.24 55.40 -30.55
N MET A 630 -15.55 56.51 -30.29
CA MET A 630 -15.11 56.83 -28.92
C MET A 630 -16.32 57.05 -28.02
N LEU A 631 -16.21 56.62 -26.76
CA LEU A 631 -17.19 56.96 -25.73
C LEU A 631 -17.12 58.46 -25.40
N ILE A 632 -18.23 58.99 -24.88
CA ILE A 632 -18.36 60.41 -24.57
C ILE A 632 -17.61 60.74 -23.27
N GLY A 633 -16.84 61.83 -23.29
CA GLY A 633 -16.14 62.35 -22.12
C GLY A 633 -15.09 61.39 -21.55
N GLU A 634 -15.00 61.34 -20.22
CA GLU A 634 -13.99 60.59 -19.47
C GLU A 634 -14.14 59.06 -19.59
N TRP A 635 -15.31 58.56 -20.00
CA TRP A 635 -15.58 57.13 -20.14
C TRP A 635 -14.72 56.45 -21.21
N GLN A 636 -14.23 57.22 -22.19
CA GLN A 636 -13.28 56.69 -23.17
C GLN A 636 -11.98 56.24 -22.51
N ASP A 637 -11.45 57.01 -21.55
CA ASP A 637 -10.15 56.74 -20.96
C ASP A 637 -10.24 55.81 -19.73
N ILE A 638 -11.37 55.85 -19.02
CA ILE A 638 -11.58 55.06 -17.79
C ILE A 638 -12.05 53.64 -18.09
N CYS A 639 -12.85 53.44 -19.15
CA CYS A 639 -13.45 52.13 -19.41
C CYS A 639 -12.52 51.17 -20.18
N SER A 640 -12.37 49.97 -19.64
CA SER A 640 -11.80 48.83 -20.34
C SER A 640 -12.67 48.41 -21.54
N GLU A 641 -12.10 47.68 -22.49
CA GLU A 641 -12.84 47.18 -23.65
C GLU A 641 -14.12 46.42 -23.26
N PHE A 642 -14.06 45.59 -22.21
CA PHE A 642 -15.23 44.89 -21.69
C PHE A 642 -16.30 45.85 -21.13
N GLN A 643 -15.88 46.86 -20.36
CA GLN A 643 -16.78 47.87 -19.79
C GLN A 643 -17.46 48.72 -20.86
N ARG A 644 -16.75 49.02 -21.97
CA ARG A 644 -17.35 49.71 -23.13
C ARG A 644 -18.50 48.91 -23.74
N MET A 645 -18.43 47.58 -23.72
CA MET A 645 -19.55 46.74 -24.17
C MET A 645 -20.81 46.94 -23.32
N LEU A 646 -20.70 47.31 -22.04
CA LEU A 646 -21.87 47.56 -21.19
C LEU A 646 -22.68 48.78 -21.67
N PHE A 647 -22.02 49.81 -22.20
CA PHE A 647 -22.69 50.94 -22.85
C PHE A 647 -23.44 50.50 -24.10
N ILE A 648 -22.81 49.69 -24.96
CA ILE A 648 -23.47 49.13 -26.15
C ILE A 648 -24.65 48.25 -25.74
N ARG A 649 -24.48 47.36 -24.76
CA ARG A 649 -25.55 46.52 -24.22
C ARG A 649 -26.74 47.31 -23.67
N SER A 650 -26.47 48.46 -23.05
CA SER A 650 -27.49 49.31 -22.41
C SER A 650 -28.23 50.21 -23.40
N LEU A 651 -27.53 50.69 -24.43
CA LEU A 651 -28.04 51.69 -25.37
C LEU A 651 -28.39 51.12 -26.74
N ARG A 652 -27.53 50.26 -27.31
CA ARG A 652 -27.64 49.73 -28.68
C ARG A 652 -27.42 48.20 -28.71
N PRO A 653 -28.34 47.42 -28.12
CA PRO A 653 -28.18 45.97 -28.01
C PRO A 653 -28.12 45.27 -29.38
N ASP A 654 -28.67 45.88 -30.43
CA ASP A 654 -28.58 45.41 -31.81
C ASP A 654 -27.14 45.36 -32.36
N ARG A 655 -26.23 46.16 -31.81
CA ARG A 655 -24.81 46.23 -32.19
C ARG A 655 -23.89 45.35 -31.34
N LEU A 656 -24.44 44.67 -30.34
CA LEU A 656 -23.64 43.91 -29.37
C LEU A 656 -22.85 42.76 -30.01
N SER A 657 -23.39 42.11 -31.04
CA SER A 657 -22.69 41.02 -31.75
C SER A 657 -21.39 41.49 -32.41
N PHE A 658 -21.38 42.68 -33.00
CA PHE A 658 -20.18 43.30 -33.60
C PHE A 658 -19.17 43.64 -32.51
N CYS A 659 -19.63 44.21 -31.40
CA CYS A 659 -18.80 44.54 -30.25
C CYS A 659 -18.14 43.27 -29.66
N ILE A 660 -18.90 42.18 -29.51
CA ILE A 660 -18.38 40.87 -29.09
C ILE A 660 -17.34 40.33 -30.07
N THR A 661 -17.56 40.48 -31.37
CA THR A 661 -16.62 40.03 -32.41
C THR A 661 -15.29 40.77 -32.30
N SER A 662 -15.33 42.09 -32.12
CA SER A 662 -14.13 42.90 -31.87
C SER A 662 -13.43 42.51 -30.57
N PHE A 663 -14.19 42.32 -29.49
CA PHE A 663 -13.66 41.91 -28.19
C PHE A 663 -12.93 40.56 -28.27
N VAL A 664 -13.52 39.57 -28.93
CA VAL A 664 -12.90 38.26 -29.17
C VAL A 664 -11.63 38.43 -30.01
N THR A 665 -11.69 39.21 -31.08
CA THR A 665 -10.53 39.44 -31.96
C THR A 665 -9.34 40.04 -31.20
N ASN A 666 -9.59 41.01 -30.33
CA ASN A 666 -8.55 41.72 -29.60
C ASN A 666 -7.96 40.92 -28.43
N ASN A 667 -8.76 40.07 -27.77
CA ASN A 667 -8.34 39.38 -26.54
C ASN A 667 -7.86 37.94 -26.76
N ILE A 668 -8.46 37.21 -27.72
CA ILE A 668 -8.11 35.80 -28.01
C ILE A 668 -7.58 35.60 -29.43
N GLY A 669 -7.95 36.47 -30.37
CA GLY A 669 -7.41 36.52 -31.74
C GLY A 669 -8.48 36.41 -32.83
N SER A 670 -8.15 36.91 -34.03
CA SER A 670 -9.08 36.95 -35.18
C SER A 670 -9.52 35.56 -35.67
N HIS A 671 -8.68 34.53 -35.51
CA HIS A 671 -9.03 33.16 -35.93
C HIS A 671 -10.18 32.54 -35.12
N PHE A 672 -10.60 33.16 -34.00
CA PHE A 672 -11.74 32.72 -33.20
C PHE A 672 -13.08 33.32 -33.66
N THR A 673 -13.07 34.27 -34.61
CA THR A 673 -14.29 34.85 -35.20
C THR A 673 -14.56 34.31 -36.60
N GLU A 674 -13.59 33.61 -37.19
CA GLU A 674 -13.68 32.97 -38.50
C GLU A 674 -13.83 31.46 -38.32
N PRO A 675 -15.03 30.88 -38.52
CA PRO A 675 -15.22 29.44 -38.41
C PRO A 675 -14.35 28.68 -39.42
N PRO A 676 -13.68 27.59 -39.01
CA PRO A 676 -12.93 26.77 -39.95
C PRO A 676 -13.87 26.13 -40.97
N VAL A 677 -13.45 26.09 -42.23
CA VAL A 677 -14.16 25.35 -43.28
C VAL A 677 -14.14 23.86 -42.93
N LEU A 678 -15.28 23.19 -43.09
CA LEU A 678 -15.39 21.76 -42.83
C LEU A 678 -14.55 20.97 -43.84
N ASP A 679 -13.48 20.34 -43.36
CA ASP A 679 -12.64 19.42 -44.12
C ASP A 679 -12.83 17.99 -43.61
N ILE A 680 -13.54 17.18 -44.39
CA ILE A 680 -13.85 15.78 -44.04
C ILE A 680 -12.57 14.94 -43.97
N LYS A 681 -11.53 15.26 -44.76
CA LYS A 681 -10.25 14.55 -44.70
C LYS A 681 -9.56 14.80 -43.36
N ALA A 682 -9.51 16.06 -42.92
CA ALA A 682 -8.96 16.41 -41.61
C ALA A 682 -9.75 15.74 -40.46
N VAL A 683 -11.08 15.64 -40.58
CA VAL A 683 -11.91 14.91 -39.60
C VAL A 683 -11.55 13.42 -39.58
N PHE A 684 -11.35 12.80 -40.75
CA PHE A 684 -10.91 11.41 -40.84
C PHE A 684 -9.53 11.17 -40.24
N GLU A 685 -8.56 12.06 -40.49
CA GLU A 685 -7.21 11.98 -39.92
C GLU A 685 -7.20 12.12 -38.39
N ASP A 686 -8.12 12.93 -37.84
CA ASP A 686 -8.31 13.08 -36.40
C ASP A 686 -9.19 11.96 -35.78
N SER A 687 -9.83 11.10 -36.59
CA SER A 687 -10.75 10.05 -36.15
C SER A 687 -10.05 8.77 -35.69
N SER A 688 -10.74 7.98 -34.86
CA SER A 688 -10.28 6.68 -34.37
C SER A 688 -11.21 5.56 -34.82
N TYR A 689 -10.67 4.36 -35.04
CA TYR A 689 -11.45 3.16 -35.36
C TYR A 689 -12.36 2.67 -34.22
N LYS A 690 -12.25 3.27 -33.04
CA LYS A 690 -13.10 3.00 -31.87
C LYS A 690 -14.18 4.05 -31.66
N THR A 691 -14.12 5.18 -32.37
CA THR A 691 -15.01 6.33 -32.15
C THR A 691 -15.74 6.62 -33.46
N PRO A 692 -17.07 6.39 -33.51
CA PRO A 692 -17.82 6.63 -34.74
C PRO A 692 -17.92 8.13 -35.04
N LEU A 693 -18.02 8.46 -36.32
CA LEU A 693 -18.26 9.82 -36.79
C LEU A 693 -19.76 10.04 -36.98
N ILE A 694 -20.30 11.07 -36.32
CA ILE A 694 -21.72 11.44 -36.43
C ILE A 694 -21.83 12.72 -37.26
N PHE A 695 -22.58 12.64 -38.37
CA PHE A 695 -22.87 13.79 -39.22
C PHE A 695 -24.27 14.33 -38.91
N VAL A 696 -24.33 15.56 -38.41
CA VAL A 696 -25.59 16.28 -38.18
C VAL A 696 -25.88 17.12 -39.40
N LEU A 697 -26.94 16.77 -40.12
CA LEU A 697 -27.25 17.37 -41.42
C LEU A 697 -28.26 18.49 -41.27
N SER A 698 -27.98 19.61 -41.92
CA SER A 698 -29.01 20.63 -42.18
C SER A 698 -29.91 20.17 -43.32
N PRO A 699 -31.19 20.60 -43.37
CA PRO A 699 -32.08 20.28 -44.47
C PRO A 699 -31.45 20.62 -45.83
N GLY A 700 -31.38 19.64 -46.73
CA GLY A 700 -30.83 19.80 -48.08
C GLY A 700 -29.32 19.55 -48.24
N VAL A 701 -28.60 19.18 -47.17
CA VAL A 701 -27.18 18.82 -47.23
C VAL A 701 -27.01 17.29 -47.10
N ASP A 702 -26.33 16.67 -48.06
CA ASP A 702 -26.01 15.23 -48.07
C ASP A 702 -24.48 15.02 -48.17
N PRO A 703 -23.83 14.38 -47.17
CA PRO A 703 -22.38 14.17 -47.16
C PRO A 703 -21.96 12.96 -48.02
N THR A 704 -22.90 12.18 -48.55
CA THR A 704 -22.62 10.86 -49.16
C THR A 704 -21.62 10.95 -50.31
N SER A 705 -21.75 11.93 -51.21
CA SER A 705 -20.84 12.10 -52.35
C SER A 705 -19.39 12.39 -51.91
N ALA A 706 -19.23 13.25 -50.91
CA ALA A 706 -17.92 13.60 -50.37
C ALA A 706 -17.28 12.42 -49.61
N LEU A 707 -18.07 11.61 -48.92
CA LEU A 707 -17.60 10.38 -48.26
C LEU A 707 -17.16 9.31 -49.27
N ILE A 708 -17.89 9.14 -50.37
CA ILE A 708 -17.50 8.22 -51.46
C ILE A 708 -16.16 8.65 -52.07
N GLN A 709 -16.00 9.95 -52.37
CA GLN A 709 -14.73 10.49 -52.87
C GLN A 709 -13.58 10.30 -51.86
N LEU A 710 -13.84 10.48 -50.57
CA LEU A 710 -12.84 10.21 -49.54
C LEU A 710 -12.45 8.73 -49.50
N ALA A 711 -13.42 7.82 -49.62
CA ALA A 711 -13.17 6.38 -49.67
C ALA A 711 -12.35 6.01 -50.92
N GLU A 712 -12.62 6.61 -52.08
CA GLU A 712 -11.82 6.47 -53.30
C GLU A 712 -10.38 6.93 -53.12
N ASN A 713 -10.18 8.14 -52.60
CA ASN A 713 -8.86 8.69 -52.33
C ASN A 713 -8.07 7.89 -51.29
N SER A 714 -8.76 7.17 -50.40
CA SER A 714 -8.16 6.34 -49.34
C SER A 714 -8.01 4.87 -49.75
N GLY A 715 -8.37 4.48 -50.98
CA GLY A 715 -8.31 3.09 -51.44
C GLY A 715 -9.35 2.15 -50.79
N MET A 716 -10.40 2.70 -50.20
CA MET A 716 -11.43 1.99 -49.43
C MET A 716 -12.76 1.81 -50.17
N SER A 717 -12.87 2.21 -51.44
CA SER A 717 -14.13 2.15 -52.21
C SER A 717 -14.78 0.77 -52.24
N SER A 718 -13.98 -0.29 -52.42
CA SER A 718 -14.48 -1.68 -52.46
C SER A 718 -14.96 -2.18 -51.10
N ARG A 719 -14.66 -1.43 -50.03
CA ARG A 719 -14.92 -1.75 -48.63
C ARG A 719 -15.82 -0.72 -47.97
N PHE A 720 -16.35 0.23 -48.73
CA PHE A 720 -17.32 1.22 -48.27
C PHE A 720 -18.73 0.66 -48.44
N GLN A 721 -19.44 0.50 -47.33
CA GLN A 721 -20.80 -0.01 -47.29
C GLN A 721 -21.73 1.09 -46.77
N SER A 722 -22.80 1.36 -47.51
CA SER A 722 -23.80 2.36 -47.16
C SER A 722 -25.16 1.71 -46.95
N LEU A 723 -25.86 2.08 -45.88
CA LEU A 723 -27.20 1.60 -45.56
C LEU A 723 -28.07 2.76 -45.05
N SER A 724 -29.25 2.92 -45.64
CA SER A 724 -30.25 3.86 -45.14
C SER A 724 -31.17 3.16 -44.13
N LEU A 725 -31.23 3.67 -42.91
CA LEU A 725 -32.05 3.10 -41.85
C LEU A 725 -33.53 3.45 -42.06
N GLY A 726 -34.33 2.41 -42.21
CA GLY A 726 -35.80 2.44 -42.23
C GLY A 726 -36.38 1.26 -41.45
N GLN A 727 -37.69 1.03 -41.59
CA GLN A 727 -38.36 -0.06 -40.89
C GLN A 727 -37.72 -1.42 -41.26
N GLY A 728 -37.28 -2.17 -40.24
CA GLY A 728 -36.69 -3.51 -40.41
C GLY A 728 -35.20 -3.56 -40.81
N GLN A 729 -34.51 -2.43 -40.96
CA GLN A 729 -33.10 -2.40 -41.39
C GLN A 729 -32.07 -2.58 -40.24
N ALA A 730 -32.49 -2.45 -38.99
CA ALA A 730 -31.63 -2.53 -37.81
C ALA A 730 -30.79 -3.83 -37.71
N PRO A 731 -31.32 -5.04 -38.00
CA PRO A 731 -30.52 -6.27 -37.97
C PRO A 731 -29.42 -6.30 -39.03
N PHE A 732 -29.66 -5.71 -40.21
CA PHE A 732 -28.66 -5.62 -41.27
C PHE A 732 -27.55 -4.65 -40.90
N ALA A 733 -27.91 -3.49 -40.33
CA ALA A 733 -26.95 -2.52 -39.82
C ALA A 733 -26.04 -3.14 -38.74
N THR A 734 -26.62 -3.90 -37.81
CA THR A 734 -25.87 -4.62 -36.76
C THR A 734 -24.84 -5.58 -37.36
N ARG A 735 -25.25 -6.42 -38.32
CA ARG A 735 -24.35 -7.35 -39.02
C ARG A 735 -23.26 -6.63 -39.82
N MET A 736 -23.60 -5.52 -40.47
CA MET A 736 -22.63 -4.71 -41.22
C MET A 736 -21.56 -4.13 -40.31
N ILE A 737 -21.94 -3.64 -39.12
CA ILE A 737 -20.98 -3.15 -38.12
C ILE A 737 -20.10 -4.29 -37.59
N GLU A 738 -20.68 -5.44 -37.24
CA GLU A 738 -19.91 -6.60 -36.75
C GLU A 738 -18.89 -7.10 -37.80
N GLN A 739 -19.32 -7.27 -39.05
CA GLN A 739 -18.43 -7.66 -40.15
C GLN A 739 -17.41 -6.56 -40.46
N GLY A 740 -17.84 -5.30 -40.46
CA GLY A 740 -16.96 -4.16 -40.69
C GLY A 740 -15.89 -4.04 -39.62
N SER A 741 -16.22 -4.26 -38.35
CA SER A 741 -15.29 -4.19 -37.23
C SER A 741 -14.20 -5.26 -37.28
N THR A 742 -14.51 -6.45 -37.81
CA THR A 742 -13.57 -7.57 -37.93
C THR A 742 -12.73 -7.49 -39.20
N GLN A 743 -13.36 -7.10 -40.32
CA GLN A 743 -12.69 -7.05 -41.60
C GLN A 743 -11.92 -5.73 -41.76
N GLY A 744 -12.44 -4.61 -41.27
CA GLY A 744 -11.94 -3.25 -41.47
C GLY A 744 -12.69 -2.44 -42.53
N ASN A 745 -14.00 -2.66 -42.70
CA ASN A 745 -14.80 -1.97 -43.71
C ASN A 745 -15.27 -0.60 -43.22
N TRP A 746 -15.62 0.32 -44.12
CA TRP A 746 -16.23 1.60 -43.74
C TRP A 746 -17.74 1.49 -43.82
N VAL A 747 -18.45 1.82 -42.75
CA VAL A 747 -19.91 1.64 -42.65
C VAL A 747 -20.58 3.00 -42.49
N PHE A 748 -21.32 3.43 -43.52
CA PHE A 748 -22.13 4.63 -43.48
C PHE A 748 -23.60 4.28 -43.24
N LEU A 749 -24.17 4.81 -42.15
CA LEU A 749 -25.58 4.67 -41.81
C LEU A 749 -26.29 6.00 -42.03
N ALA A 750 -27.21 6.06 -43.00
CA ALA A 750 -28.05 7.23 -43.25
C ALA A 750 -29.37 7.13 -42.45
N ASN A 751 -29.99 8.28 -42.17
CA ASN A 751 -31.31 8.37 -41.52
C ASN A 751 -31.40 7.73 -40.12
N CYS A 752 -30.30 7.73 -39.35
CA CYS A 752 -30.27 7.16 -37.98
C CYS A 752 -31.35 7.73 -37.06
N HIS A 753 -31.69 9.02 -37.20
CA HIS A 753 -32.71 9.72 -36.42
C HIS A 753 -34.13 9.12 -36.58
N LEU A 754 -34.39 8.35 -37.64
CA LEU A 754 -35.67 7.67 -37.86
C LEU A 754 -35.76 6.31 -37.15
N SER A 755 -34.64 5.76 -36.67
CA SER A 755 -34.58 4.42 -36.06
C SER A 755 -34.42 4.48 -34.53
N LEU A 756 -35.29 5.24 -33.86
CA LEU A 756 -35.21 5.50 -32.41
C LEU A 756 -35.17 4.23 -31.56
N SER A 757 -35.96 3.21 -31.93
CA SER A 757 -36.03 1.93 -31.20
C SER A 757 -34.71 1.15 -31.18
N TRP A 758 -33.82 1.36 -32.14
CA TRP A 758 -32.55 0.65 -32.24
C TRP A 758 -31.35 1.43 -31.68
N MET A 759 -31.47 2.75 -31.48
CA MET A 759 -30.39 3.58 -30.96
C MET A 759 -29.78 3.07 -29.63
N PRO A 760 -30.57 2.58 -28.64
CA PRO A 760 -29.99 1.98 -27.43
C PRO A 760 -29.17 0.71 -27.71
N GLY A 761 -29.55 -0.06 -28.74
CA GLY A 761 -28.78 -1.23 -29.17
C GLY A 761 -27.47 -0.82 -29.87
N LEU A 762 -27.51 0.22 -30.70
CA LEU A 762 -26.32 0.78 -31.35
C LEU A 762 -25.32 1.33 -30.31
N ASP A 763 -25.81 2.01 -29.28
CA ASP A 763 -24.98 2.50 -28.17
C ASP A 763 -24.22 1.35 -27.49
N LYS A 764 -24.92 0.26 -27.15
CA LYS A 764 -24.29 -0.96 -26.60
C LYS A 764 -23.26 -1.58 -27.54
N ILE A 765 -23.51 -1.59 -28.85
CA ILE A 765 -22.54 -2.10 -29.84
C ILE A 765 -21.28 -1.23 -29.82
N ILE A 766 -21.42 0.09 -29.80
CA ILE A 766 -20.28 1.03 -29.77
C ILE A 766 -19.49 0.90 -28.46
N GLU A 767 -20.17 0.81 -27.31
CA GLU A 767 -19.51 0.59 -26.00
C GLU A 767 -18.68 -0.72 -26.00
N ASN A 768 -19.20 -1.78 -26.63
CA ASN A 768 -18.48 -3.04 -26.80
C ASN A 768 -17.29 -2.93 -27.75
N LEU A 769 -17.39 -2.16 -28.84
CA LEU A 769 -16.28 -1.90 -29.76
C LEU A 769 -15.15 -1.12 -29.07
N GLN A 770 -15.48 -0.15 -28.23
CA GLN A 770 -14.49 0.62 -27.46
C GLN A 770 -13.77 -0.26 -26.42
N SER A 771 -14.52 -1.16 -25.78
CA SER A 771 -14.01 -2.09 -24.75
C SER A 771 -13.23 -3.27 -25.32
N SER A 772 -13.52 -3.69 -26.55
CA SER A 772 -12.91 -4.87 -27.17
C SER A 772 -11.58 -4.53 -27.85
N GLY A 773 -10.55 -5.35 -27.61
CA GLY A 773 -9.22 -5.19 -28.22
C GLY A 773 -9.15 -5.62 -29.70
N ASN A 774 -10.25 -6.15 -30.26
CA ASN A 774 -10.25 -6.90 -31.52
C ASN A 774 -10.84 -6.14 -32.72
N VAL A 775 -10.98 -4.81 -32.63
CA VAL A 775 -11.47 -3.99 -33.74
C VAL A 775 -10.34 -3.71 -34.74
N HIS A 776 -10.62 -3.93 -36.02
CA HIS A 776 -9.68 -3.68 -37.11
C HIS A 776 -9.35 -2.18 -37.24
N LYS A 777 -8.07 -1.83 -37.42
CA LYS A 777 -7.60 -0.42 -37.40
C LYS A 777 -8.17 0.46 -38.52
N ASP A 778 -8.50 -0.16 -39.65
CA ASP A 778 -9.10 0.53 -40.80
C ASP A 778 -10.61 0.71 -40.70
N PHE A 779 -11.28 0.09 -39.72
CA PHE A 779 -12.73 0.22 -39.52
C PHE A 779 -13.10 1.69 -39.26
N ARG A 780 -14.18 2.15 -39.90
CA ARG A 780 -14.77 3.47 -39.68
C ARG A 780 -16.27 3.42 -39.72
#